data_AF-A0A7G8EPM2-F1
#
_entry.id   AF-A0A7G8EPM2-F1
#
_cell.length_a   1.000
_cell.length_b   1.000
_cell.length_c   1.000
_cell.angle_alpha   90.00
_cell.angle_beta   90.00
_cell.angle_gamma   90.00
#
_symmetry.space_group_name_H-M   'P 1'
#
loop_
_entity.id
_entity.type
_entity.pdbx_description
1 polymer ?
#
loop_
_entity_poly.entity_id
_entity_poly.type
_entity_poly.pdbx_seq_one_letter_code
_entity_poly.pdbx_strand_id
1 'polypeptide(L)'
;MWLSIEQLRALPLTQEARLALLRELQGSAPTGAAQVQLMAEQAELQLRCCEHAWTTGAWLEALEHHDQLLQLVVDLAQVLPEQAASFWNRYGELLASLTAAVHGAVNSHSTAPPPEPLRSELCWRLAERLNLGRQLPFTPPEWLAVLEQQLVQDGAAYWTALIEAEQGQEPGVARQRAYGLLLRLNQLLAPAPAWVLQQARDHLAAAVEQLLARPTADAAALAQLCTHLESLPVEPEQKEPLAAALLRARLVLELLAPELGPLSPRPAVGGSAAQAETSAAGVAALVLLEPGGETSPLQLDVAPLLAGDGEAGFEAIEAALDDFVWHLPRGSHAQPAAPALLAALEPAWRAGLRLPAAAFERLAYLAAAWQRRLAEKLEPLPPIDWQHSLLIELDSTELAVLHPLLAQPEALEPVLAELRREHHNPGFWQERQELPWMQCPPPLEALRRLHLEQGYYASAHEPLEGLMDWGREVVRDLLEAELWTDDAACLARWLAVAQELVGQQQVSALPLLGAPPAPEQLLAELGGLEVVYVGDRAAAVQEAHRAGRCFQGEPFGLRVLESPASCWPARPAASFAESLAVLLEGVDGLHRQRPFAVLLADCGAYRLPLLRAVHQRYGVAALSSGRPLSSWLGA
;
A
#
# COMPACT_ATOMS: atom_id res chain seq x y z
N MET A 1 24.94 -2.18 50.81
CA MET A 1 24.87 -3.66 50.88
C MET A 1 24.34 -4.09 49.52
N TRP A 2 25.17 -4.70 48.68
CA TRP A 2 24.74 -5.13 47.34
C TRP A 2 24.14 -6.52 47.50
N LEU A 3 22.82 -6.63 47.37
CA LEU A 3 22.13 -7.92 47.42
C LEU A 3 22.30 -8.62 46.06
N SER A 4 22.54 -9.93 46.06
CA SER A 4 22.54 -10.72 44.83
C SER A 4 21.11 -10.84 44.26
N ILE A 5 20.97 -11.15 42.97
CA ILE A 5 19.67 -11.41 42.34
C ILE A 5 18.90 -12.52 43.08
N GLU A 6 19.58 -13.56 43.55
CA GLU A 6 18.98 -14.62 44.36
C GLU A 6 18.48 -14.13 45.73
N GLN A 7 19.21 -13.22 46.36
CA GLN A 7 18.80 -12.61 47.64
C GLN A 7 17.59 -11.67 47.45
N LEU A 8 17.54 -10.94 46.34
CA LEU A 8 16.38 -10.11 45.98
C LEU A 8 15.14 -10.97 45.69
N ARG A 9 15.32 -12.12 45.03
CA ARG A 9 14.24 -13.11 44.78
C ARG A 9 13.68 -13.74 46.06
N ALA A 10 14.51 -13.90 47.09
CA ALA A 10 14.12 -14.51 48.37
C ALA A 10 13.35 -13.57 49.32
N LEU A 11 13.16 -12.29 48.95
CA LEU A 11 12.44 -11.34 49.80
C LEU A 11 10.94 -11.72 49.92
N PRO A 12 10.35 -11.62 51.13
CA PRO A 12 8.93 -11.87 51.37
C PRO A 12 8.10 -10.67 50.89
N LEU A 13 7.97 -10.54 49.57
CA LEU A 13 7.22 -9.48 48.91
C LEU A 13 5.80 -9.94 48.58
N THR A 14 4.87 -8.99 48.52
CA THR A 14 3.57 -9.22 47.87
C THR A 14 3.77 -9.52 46.39
N GLN A 15 2.77 -10.12 45.74
CA GLN A 15 2.87 -10.47 44.31
C GLN A 15 3.12 -9.23 43.43
N GLU A 16 2.44 -8.12 43.72
CA GLU A 16 2.65 -6.82 43.04
C GLU A 16 4.05 -6.24 43.25
N ALA A 17 4.54 -6.23 44.49
CA ALA A 17 5.88 -5.75 44.79
C ALA A 17 6.96 -6.63 44.13
N ARG A 18 6.68 -7.93 43.98
CA ARG A 18 7.55 -8.85 43.26
C ARG A 18 7.50 -8.62 41.74
N LEU A 19 6.34 -8.29 41.15
CA LEU A 19 6.25 -7.89 39.74
C LEU A 19 7.04 -6.61 39.46
N ALA A 20 6.93 -5.61 40.32
CA ALA A 20 7.70 -4.37 40.20
C ALA A 20 9.21 -4.64 40.25
N LEU A 21 9.66 -5.45 41.21
CA LEU A 21 11.06 -5.86 41.32
C LEU A 21 11.56 -6.61 40.08
N LEU A 22 10.77 -7.54 39.53
CA LEU A 22 11.15 -8.29 38.33
C LEU A 22 11.29 -7.38 37.10
N ARG A 23 10.43 -6.37 36.93
CA ARG A 23 10.54 -5.39 35.84
C ARG A 23 11.82 -4.55 35.94
N GLU A 24 12.15 -4.08 37.14
CA GLU A 24 13.37 -3.30 37.37
C GLU A 24 14.64 -4.14 37.12
N LEU A 25 14.60 -5.41 37.54
CA LEU A 25 15.69 -6.36 37.30
C LEU A 25 15.82 -6.69 35.81
N GLN A 26 14.72 -6.87 35.08
CA GLN A 26 14.74 -7.10 33.63
C GLN A 26 15.35 -5.92 32.88
N GLY A 27 14.99 -4.68 33.24
CA GLY A 27 15.56 -3.47 32.62
C GLY A 27 17.05 -3.25 32.89
N SER A 28 17.58 -3.88 33.94
CA SER A 28 18.98 -3.76 34.36
C SER A 28 19.84 -5.00 34.02
N ALA A 29 19.23 -6.07 33.50
CA ALA A 29 19.92 -7.33 33.24
C ALA A 29 20.71 -7.29 31.92
N PRO A 30 21.90 -7.92 31.86
CA PRO A 30 22.61 -8.12 30.59
C PRO A 30 21.79 -9.04 29.65
N THR A 31 21.80 -8.73 28.36
CA THR A 31 21.10 -9.49 27.31
C THR A 31 21.50 -10.96 27.29
N GLY A 32 20.55 -11.86 27.06
CA GLY A 32 20.78 -13.31 26.95
C GLY A 32 19.97 -14.14 27.94
N ALA A 33 20.52 -15.27 28.40
CA ALA A 33 19.77 -16.27 29.17
C ALA A 33 19.16 -15.76 30.49
N ALA A 34 19.82 -14.82 31.18
CA ALA A 34 19.32 -14.24 32.42
C ALA A 34 18.06 -13.37 32.22
N GLN A 35 18.01 -12.63 31.10
CA GLN A 35 16.85 -11.81 30.74
C GLN A 35 15.65 -12.69 30.39
N VAL A 36 15.87 -13.76 29.63
CA VAL A 36 14.83 -14.74 29.27
C VAL A 36 14.24 -15.41 30.52
N GLN A 37 15.09 -15.78 31.48
CA GLN A 37 14.63 -16.33 32.75
C GLN A 37 13.76 -15.34 33.54
N LEU A 38 14.16 -14.07 33.62
CA LEU A 38 13.37 -13.04 34.30
C LEU A 38 12.02 -12.79 33.61
N MET A 39 11.98 -12.81 32.28
CA MET A 39 10.73 -12.69 31.51
C MET A 39 9.79 -13.86 31.77
N ALA A 40 10.31 -15.09 31.81
CA ALA A 40 9.51 -16.29 32.12
C ALA A 40 8.95 -16.24 33.55
N GLU A 41 9.78 -15.84 34.53
CA GLU A 41 9.35 -15.63 35.93
C GLU A 41 8.26 -14.55 36.03
N GLN A 42 8.40 -13.45 35.28
CA GLN A 42 7.40 -12.39 35.25
C GLN A 42 6.10 -12.87 34.61
N ALA A 43 6.15 -13.62 33.52
CA ALA A 43 4.97 -14.17 32.86
C ALA A 43 4.21 -15.13 33.80
N GLU A 44 4.90 -16.01 34.50
CA GLU A 44 4.28 -16.91 35.49
C GLU A 44 3.64 -16.13 36.66
N LEU A 45 4.28 -15.07 37.13
CA LEU A 45 3.73 -14.26 38.21
C LEU A 45 2.50 -13.45 37.73
N GLN A 46 2.52 -12.92 36.50
CA GLN A 46 1.37 -12.22 35.91
C GLN A 46 0.17 -13.15 35.74
N LEU A 47 0.40 -14.39 35.31
CA LEU A 47 -0.63 -15.43 35.24
C LEU A 47 -1.33 -15.61 36.59
N ARG A 48 -0.55 -15.79 37.67
CA ARG A 48 -1.09 -15.97 39.03
C ARG A 48 -1.82 -14.72 39.54
N CYS A 49 -1.32 -13.53 39.23
CA CYS A 49 -1.98 -12.27 39.61
C CYS A 49 -3.32 -12.13 38.89
N CYS A 50 -3.38 -12.47 37.60
CA CYS A 50 -4.62 -12.49 36.82
C CYS A 50 -5.67 -13.44 37.44
N GLU A 51 -5.28 -14.67 37.76
CA GLU A 51 -6.16 -15.66 38.40
C GLU A 51 -6.62 -15.22 39.80
N HIS A 52 -5.73 -14.61 40.58
CA HIS A 52 -6.07 -14.09 41.91
C HIS A 52 -7.06 -12.91 41.83
N ALA A 53 -6.81 -11.98 40.90
CA ALA A 53 -7.65 -10.81 40.71
C ALA A 53 -9.07 -11.22 40.28
N TRP A 54 -9.23 -12.16 39.34
CA TRP A 54 -10.58 -12.58 38.96
C TRP A 54 -11.29 -13.41 40.04
N THR A 55 -10.55 -14.15 40.86
CA THR A 55 -11.17 -14.99 41.92
C THR A 55 -11.66 -14.14 43.08
N THR A 56 -11.04 -12.98 43.29
CA THR A 56 -11.42 -11.98 44.29
C THR A 56 -12.44 -10.96 43.76
N GLY A 57 -12.80 -11.03 42.48
CA GLY A 57 -13.75 -10.11 41.85
C GLY A 57 -13.14 -8.77 41.43
N ALA A 58 -11.81 -8.63 41.46
CA ALA A 58 -11.07 -7.50 40.92
C ALA A 58 -10.92 -7.62 39.39
N TRP A 59 -12.05 -7.57 38.68
CA TRP A 59 -12.13 -7.93 37.26
C TRP A 59 -11.28 -7.04 36.33
N LEU A 60 -11.19 -5.74 36.60
CA LEU A 60 -10.40 -4.83 35.78
C LEU A 60 -8.89 -5.08 35.94
N GLU A 61 -8.44 -5.34 37.17
CA GLU A 61 -7.05 -5.72 37.46
C GLU A 61 -6.69 -7.05 36.77
N ALA A 62 -7.60 -8.03 36.77
CA ALA A 62 -7.40 -9.29 36.05
C ALA A 62 -7.17 -9.06 34.55
N LEU A 63 -7.96 -8.16 33.93
CA LEU A 63 -7.81 -7.80 32.52
C LEU A 63 -6.50 -7.04 32.22
N GLU A 64 -6.01 -6.24 33.16
CA GLU A 64 -4.71 -5.55 33.04
C GLU A 64 -3.53 -6.52 33.14
N HIS A 65 -3.58 -7.46 34.09
CA HIS A 65 -2.57 -8.52 34.21
C HIS A 65 -2.54 -9.41 32.97
N HIS A 66 -3.70 -9.70 32.39
CA HIS A 66 -3.81 -10.43 31.12
C HIS A 66 -3.12 -9.71 29.95
N ASP A 67 -3.31 -8.40 29.79
CA ASP A 67 -2.68 -7.64 28.70
C ASP A 67 -1.15 -7.58 28.86
N GLN A 68 -0.69 -7.41 30.09
CA GLN A 68 0.74 -7.42 30.40
C GLN A 68 1.35 -8.80 30.15
N LEU A 69 0.59 -9.87 30.37
CA LEU A 69 1.02 -11.23 30.06
C LEU A 69 1.12 -11.48 28.56
N LEU A 70 0.16 -11.00 27.76
CA LEU A 70 0.22 -11.13 26.29
C LEU A 70 1.54 -10.58 25.74
N GLN A 71 1.94 -9.37 26.16
CA GLN A 71 3.20 -8.78 25.70
C GLN A 71 4.41 -9.66 26.06
N LEU A 72 4.45 -10.21 27.28
CA LEU A 72 5.53 -11.11 27.68
C LEU A 72 5.55 -12.40 26.89
N VAL A 73 4.38 -12.95 26.53
CA VAL A 73 4.27 -14.15 25.69
C VAL A 73 4.76 -13.89 24.27
N VAL A 74 4.44 -12.73 23.68
CA VAL A 74 4.98 -12.29 22.38
C VAL A 74 6.50 -12.26 22.44
N ASP A 75 7.06 -11.56 23.44
CA ASP A 75 8.50 -11.39 23.55
C ASP A 75 9.21 -12.74 23.82
N LEU A 76 8.64 -13.60 24.67
CA LEU A 76 9.18 -14.93 24.96
C LEU A 76 9.12 -15.86 23.74
N ALA A 77 8.04 -15.82 22.95
CA ALA A 77 7.91 -16.61 21.73
C ALA A 77 8.93 -16.20 20.66
N GLN A 78 9.28 -14.91 20.60
CA GLN A 78 10.33 -14.41 19.70
C GLN A 78 11.72 -14.87 20.12
N VAL A 79 12.03 -14.83 21.42
CA VAL A 79 13.38 -15.17 21.92
C VAL A 79 13.58 -16.70 22.05
N LEU A 80 12.51 -17.46 22.26
CA LEU A 80 12.53 -18.93 22.36
C LEU A 80 11.54 -19.57 21.37
N PRO A 81 11.82 -19.54 20.05
CA PRO A 81 10.89 -20.01 19.02
C PRO A 81 10.52 -21.49 19.18
N GLU A 82 11.45 -22.33 19.66
CA GLU A 82 11.20 -23.75 19.92
C GLU A 82 10.12 -24.01 20.99
N GLN A 83 9.87 -23.04 21.87
CA GLN A 83 8.87 -23.11 22.94
C GLN A 83 7.62 -22.26 22.66
N ALA A 84 7.60 -21.50 21.57
CA ALA A 84 6.53 -20.57 21.23
C ALA A 84 5.15 -21.23 21.28
N ALA A 85 5.00 -22.41 20.67
CA ALA A 85 3.73 -23.15 20.67
C ALA A 85 3.22 -23.46 22.08
N SER A 86 4.13 -23.77 23.03
CA SER A 86 3.74 -24.03 24.41
C SER A 86 3.28 -22.76 25.14
N PHE A 87 3.93 -21.62 24.88
CA PHE A 87 3.53 -20.34 25.46
C PHE A 87 2.16 -19.90 24.94
N TRP A 88 1.94 -20.00 23.63
CA TRP A 88 0.67 -19.66 23.00
C TRP A 88 -0.48 -20.54 23.46
N ASN A 89 -0.27 -21.85 23.60
CA ASN A 89 -1.30 -22.76 24.11
C ASN A 89 -1.70 -22.41 25.56
N ARG A 90 -0.74 -22.14 26.44
CA ARG A 90 -1.03 -21.74 27.83
C ARG A 90 -1.75 -20.39 27.92
N TYR A 91 -1.35 -19.44 27.08
CA TYR A 91 -2.05 -18.16 26.98
C TYR A 91 -3.50 -18.35 26.49
N GLY A 92 -3.72 -19.21 25.49
CA GLY A 92 -5.05 -19.58 25.01
C GLY A 92 -5.94 -20.20 26.10
N GLU A 93 -5.38 -21.11 26.90
CA GLU A 93 -6.08 -21.72 28.06
C GLU A 93 -6.48 -20.67 29.10
N LEU A 94 -5.59 -19.70 29.37
CA LEU A 94 -5.90 -18.59 30.26
C LEU A 94 -7.02 -17.71 29.71
N LEU A 95 -6.93 -17.29 28.45
CA LEU A 95 -7.95 -16.46 27.80
C LEU A 95 -9.32 -17.15 27.83
N ALA A 96 -9.34 -18.46 27.57
CA ALA A 96 -10.56 -19.26 27.65
C ALA A 96 -11.12 -19.31 29.09
N SER A 97 -10.26 -19.52 30.09
CA SER A 97 -10.64 -19.55 31.51
C SER A 97 -11.16 -18.19 32.01
N LEU A 98 -10.47 -17.10 31.63
CA LEU A 98 -10.89 -15.72 31.90
C LEU A 98 -12.28 -15.46 31.32
N THR A 99 -12.48 -15.90 30.07
CA THR A 99 -13.73 -15.72 29.36
C THR A 99 -14.88 -16.41 30.06
N ALA A 100 -14.67 -17.65 30.49
CA ALA A 100 -15.65 -18.40 31.28
C ALA A 100 -15.95 -17.73 32.63
N ALA A 101 -14.93 -17.23 33.33
CA ALA A 101 -15.08 -16.54 34.61
C ALA A 101 -15.88 -15.23 34.48
N VAL A 102 -15.52 -14.39 33.50
CA VAL A 102 -16.22 -13.13 33.22
C VAL A 102 -17.66 -13.41 32.78
N HIS A 103 -17.88 -14.38 31.88
CA HIS A 103 -19.22 -14.77 31.48
C HIS A 103 -20.07 -15.19 32.69
N GLY A 104 -19.53 -16.03 33.58
CA GLY A 104 -20.20 -16.40 34.82
C GLY A 104 -20.55 -15.22 35.73
N ALA A 105 -19.69 -14.19 35.77
CA ALA A 105 -19.91 -13.00 36.57
C ALA A 105 -20.95 -12.04 35.96
N VAL A 106 -20.91 -11.83 34.65
CA VAL A 106 -21.78 -10.85 33.95
C VAL A 106 -23.11 -11.42 33.50
N ASN A 107 -23.30 -12.74 33.49
CA ASN A 107 -24.58 -13.35 33.13
C ASN A 107 -25.69 -12.92 34.11
N SER A 108 -26.89 -12.68 33.57
CA SER A 108 -28.09 -12.30 34.32
C SER A 108 -28.51 -13.29 35.42
N HIS A 109 -28.03 -14.53 35.36
CA HIS A 109 -28.27 -15.59 36.35
C HIS A 109 -27.23 -15.63 37.47
N SER A 110 -26.25 -14.71 37.49
CA SER A 110 -25.28 -14.59 38.58
C SER A 110 -26.00 -14.26 39.89
N THR A 111 -25.55 -14.85 40.99
CA THR A 111 -26.13 -14.61 42.33
C THR A 111 -25.79 -13.23 42.88
N ALA A 112 -24.71 -12.62 42.41
CA ALA A 112 -24.26 -11.28 42.77
C ALA A 112 -23.55 -10.63 41.56
N PRO A 113 -24.30 -10.24 40.51
CA PRO A 113 -23.69 -9.64 39.32
C PRO A 113 -23.07 -8.28 39.68
N PRO A 114 -21.96 -7.89 39.03
CA PRO A 114 -21.42 -6.55 39.19
C PRO A 114 -22.41 -5.48 38.69
N PRO A 115 -22.23 -4.21 39.05
CA PRO A 115 -23.05 -3.11 38.52
C PRO A 115 -23.04 -3.10 36.99
N GLU A 116 -24.15 -2.68 36.38
CA GLU A 116 -24.35 -2.68 34.93
C GLU A 116 -23.26 -1.95 34.12
N PRO A 117 -22.74 -0.77 34.56
CA PRO A 117 -21.59 -0.15 33.89
C PRO A 117 -20.35 -1.05 33.87
N LEU A 118 -20.06 -1.74 34.97
CA LEU A 118 -18.92 -2.66 35.03
C LEU A 118 -19.16 -3.90 34.16
N ARG A 119 -20.39 -4.46 34.15
CA ARG A 119 -20.72 -5.58 33.25
C ARG A 119 -20.52 -5.23 31.79
N SER A 120 -21.00 -4.05 31.38
CA SER A 120 -20.86 -3.54 30.01
C SER A 120 -19.38 -3.37 29.61
N GLU A 121 -18.55 -2.83 30.52
CA GLU A 121 -17.11 -2.68 30.31
C GLU A 121 -16.40 -4.04 30.18
N LEU A 122 -16.74 -5.00 31.04
CA LEU A 122 -16.14 -6.33 31.02
C LEU A 122 -16.47 -7.07 29.71
N CYS A 123 -17.73 -7.02 29.26
CA CYS A 123 -18.12 -7.62 27.98
C CYS A 123 -17.35 -6.96 26.80
N TRP A 124 -17.25 -5.63 26.79
CA TRP A 124 -16.51 -4.91 25.75
C TRP A 124 -15.04 -5.31 25.71
N ARG A 125 -14.34 -5.14 26.84
CA ARG A 125 -12.89 -5.41 26.95
C ARG A 125 -12.54 -6.86 26.65
N LEU A 126 -13.40 -7.80 27.03
CA LEU A 126 -13.18 -9.21 26.74
C LEU A 126 -13.45 -9.55 25.28
N ALA A 127 -14.46 -8.95 24.65
CA ALA A 127 -14.71 -9.09 23.23
C ALA A 127 -13.52 -8.58 22.38
N GLU A 128 -12.90 -7.47 22.78
CA GLU A 128 -11.67 -6.96 22.14
C GLU A 128 -10.52 -7.98 22.23
N ARG A 129 -10.30 -8.56 23.42
CA ARG A 129 -9.25 -9.57 23.65
C ARG A 129 -9.51 -10.85 22.86
N LEU A 130 -10.76 -11.30 22.79
CA LEU A 130 -11.14 -12.48 22.00
C LEU A 130 -10.96 -12.22 20.50
N ASN A 131 -11.25 -11.01 20.03
CA ASN A 131 -11.00 -10.64 18.64
C ASN A 131 -9.51 -10.63 18.30
N LEU A 132 -8.68 -10.05 19.17
CA LEU A 132 -7.23 -10.08 19.03
C LEU A 132 -6.68 -11.51 19.11
N GLY A 133 -7.22 -12.33 20.03
CA GLY A 133 -6.82 -13.72 20.23
C GLY A 133 -6.95 -14.60 19.00
N ARG A 134 -7.90 -14.31 18.09
CA ARG A 134 -8.08 -15.06 16.82
C ARG A 134 -6.90 -14.93 15.85
N GLN A 135 -6.09 -13.88 15.99
CA GLN A 135 -4.92 -13.65 15.14
C GLN A 135 -3.66 -14.29 15.71
N LEU A 136 -3.73 -14.86 16.92
CA LEU A 136 -2.60 -15.44 17.62
C LEU A 136 -2.48 -16.95 17.32
N PRO A 137 -1.27 -17.51 17.35
CA PRO A 137 -1.01 -18.90 16.95
C PRO A 137 -1.33 -19.92 18.07
N PHE A 138 -2.59 -19.97 18.49
CA PHE A 138 -3.13 -21.03 19.35
C PHE A 138 -4.51 -21.49 18.84
N THR A 139 -4.91 -22.70 19.21
CA THR A 139 -6.23 -23.23 18.88
C THR A 139 -7.17 -23.00 20.05
N PRO A 140 -8.16 -22.08 19.96
CA PRO A 140 -9.14 -21.91 21.03
C PRO A 140 -10.02 -23.16 21.17
N PRO A 141 -10.50 -23.49 22.38
CA PRO A 141 -11.45 -24.57 22.55
C PRO A 141 -12.80 -24.23 21.90
N GLU A 142 -13.46 -25.22 21.29
CA GLU A 142 -14.69 -25.01 20.50
C GLU A 142 -15.81 -24.30 21.26
N TRP A 143 -15.93 -24.56 22.57
CA TRP A 143 -16.94 -23.93 23.42
C TRP A 143 -16.72 -22.43 23.62
N LEU A 144 -15.51 -21.91 23.38
CA LEU A 144 -15.19 -20.50 23.58
C LEU A 144 -16.00 -19.59 22.64
N ALA A 145 -16.24 -20.04 21.41
CA ALA A 145 -17.03 -19.29 20.43
C ALA A 145 -18.48 -19.08 20.91
N VAL A 146 -19.06 -20.08 21.59
CA VAL A 146 -20.41 -19.98 22.16
C VAL A 146 -20.45 -18.95 23.28
N LEU A 147 -19.45 -18.94 24.17
CA LEU A 147 -19.37 -17.96 25.24
C LEU A 147 -19.10 -16.56 24.71
N GLU A 148 -18.26 -16.41 23.69
CA GLU A 148 -18.01 -15.13 23.02
C GLU A 148 -19.31 -14.56 22.47
N GLN A 149 -20.11 -15.38 21.77
CA GLN A 149 -21.41 -14.95 21.25
C GLN A 149 -22.34 -14.45 22.35
N GLN A 150 -22.46 -15.19 23.45
CA GLN A 150 -23.29 -14.81 24.60
C GLN A 150 -22.80 -13.52 25.25
N LEU A 151 -21.49 -13.38 25.47
CA LEU A 151 -20.87 -12.18 26.03
C LEU A 151 -21.10 -10.93 25.16
N VAL A 152 -20.92 -11.08 23.85
CA VAL A 152 -21.11 -9.99 22.89
C VAL A 152 -22.58 -9.57 22.83
N GLN A 153 -23.49 -10.54 22.81
CA GLN A 153 -24.94 -10.28 22.83
C GLN A 153 -25.37 -9.56 24.11
N ASP A 154 -24.97 -10.07 25.28
CA ASP A 154 -25.26 -9.47 26.57
C ASP A 154 -24.64 -8.07 26.69
N GLY A 155 -23.38 -7.92 26.25
CA GLY A 155 -22.68 -6.64 26.25
C GLY A 155 -23.38 -5.59 25.40
N ALA A 156 -23.85 -5.95 24.19
CA ALA A 156 -24.61 -5.05 23.34
C ALA A 156 -25.93 -4.60 24.00
N ALA A 157 -26.60 -5.52 24.70
CA ALA A 157 -27.80 -5.20 25.47
C ALA A 157 -27.51 -4.26 26.65
N TYR A 158 -26.47 -4.52 27.45
CA TYR A 158 -26.09 -3.65 28.57
C TYR A 158 -25.71 -2.24 28.10
N TRP A 159 -24.91 -2.12 27.03
CA TRP A 159 -24.58 -0.80 26.48
C TRP A 159 -25.80 -0.07 25.95
N THR A 160 -26.75 -0.76 25.32
CA THR A 160 -28.02 -0.16 24.87
C THR A 160 -28.84 0.35 26.05
N ALA A 161 -28.98 -0.45 27.12
CA ALA A 161 -29.71 -0.04 28.32
C ALA A 161 -29.07 1.18 29.01
N LEU A 162 -27.73 1.27 29.05
CA LEU A 162 -27.02 2.44 29.59
C LEU A 162 -27.26 3.70 28.76
N ILE A 163 -27.31 3.57 27.43
CA ILE A 163 -27.65 4.68 26.51
C ILE A 163 -29.07 5.18 26.78
N GLU A 164 -30.04 4.27 26.90
CA GLU A 164 -31.45 4.60 27.15
C GLU A 164 -31.68 5.22 28.53
N ALA A 165 -30.93 4.76 29.54
CA ALA A 165 -31.03 5.27 30.90
C ALA A 165 -30.31 6.62 31.11
N GLU A 166 -29.56 7.11 30.12
CA GLU A 166 -28.64 8.25 30.24
C GLU A 166 -27.67 8.11 31.43
N GLN A 167 -27.29 6.88 31.77
CA GLN A 167 -26.44 6.57 32.92
C GLN A 167 -25.02 6.23 32.48
N GLY A 168 -24.03 6.93 33.05
CA GLY A 168 -22.61 6.55 32.93
C GLY A 168 -21.78 7.48 32.04
N GLN A 169 -20.89 6.88 31.24
CA GLN A 169 -19.90 7.56 30.39
C GLN A 169 -20.56 8.47 29.34
N GLU A 170 -19.77 9.29 28.65
CA GLU A 170 -20.29 10.13 27.57
C GLU A 170 -21.09 9.29 26.56
N PRO A 171 -22.31 9.73 26.18
CA PRO A 171 -23.23 8.92 25.36
C PRO A 171 -22.68 8.59 23.97
N GLY A 172 -21.63 9.28 23.51
CA GLY A 172 -20.87 8.91 22.31
C GLY A 172 -20.09 7.60 22.47
N VAL A 173 -19.34 7.45 23.58
CA VAL A 173 -18.51 6.26 23.86
C VAL A 173 -19.40 5.02 24.05
N ALA A 174 -20.52 5.18 24.75
CA ALA A 174 -21.48 4.11 24.95
C ALA A 174 -22.06 3.59 23.61
N ARG A 175 -22.43 4.49 22.70
CA ARG A 175 -22.94 4.14 21.36
C ARG A 175 -21.88 3.45 20.49
N GLN A 176 -20.64 3.93 20.52
CA GLN A 176 -19.54 3.31 19.78
C GLN A 176 -19.30 1.86 20.23
N ARG A 177 -19.32 1.62 21.55
CA ARG A 177 -19.14 0.28 22.12
C ARG A 177 -20.33 -0.64 21.82
N ALA A 178 -21.56 -0.14 21.93
CA ALA A 178 -22.76 -0.87 21.52
C ALA A 178 -22.67 -1.29 20.04
N TYR A 179 -22.31 -0.35 19.16
CA TYR A 179 -22.13 -0.58 17.74
C TYR A 179 -21.07 -1.66 17.45
N GLY A 180 -19.88 -1.55 18.05
CA GLY A 180 -18.80 -2.52 17.85
C GLY A 180 -19.20 -3.94 18.26
N LEU A 181 -19.94 -4.09 19.37
CA LEU A 181 -20.47 -5.39 19.80
C LEU A 181 -21.54 -5.92 18.86
N LEU A 182 -22.44 -5.09 18.33
CA LEU A 182 -23.46 -5.52 17.37
C LEU A 182 -22.86 -5.99 16.04
N LEU A 183 -21.81 -5.32 15.55
CA LEU A 183 -21.07 -5.80 14.38
C LEU A 183 -20.38 -7.13 14.65
N ARG A 184 -19.78 -7.28 15.84
CA ARG A 184 -19.19 -8.55 16.24
C ARG A 184 -20.24 -9.66 16.33
N LEU A 185 -21.41 -9.35 16.88
CA LEU A 185 -22.52 -10.29 16.95
C LEU A 185 -22.98 -10.72 15.55
N ASN A 186 -23.02 -9.78 14.60
CA ASN A 186 -23.33 -10.10 13.21
C ASN A 186 -22.27 -11.01 12.55
N GLN A 187 -21.00 -10.90 12.90
CA GLN A 187 -19.97 -11.83 12.42
C GLN A 187 -20.10 -13.23 13.04
N LEU A 188 -20.52 -13.30 14.31
CA LEU A 188 -20.70 -14.55 15.05
C LEU A 188 -21.97 -15.30 14.61
N LEU A 189 -23.00 -14.58 14.19
CA LEU A 189 -24.26 -15.13 13.70
C LEU A 189 -24.28 -15.05 12.17
N ALA A 190 -23.98 -16.13 11.46
CA ALA A 190 -24.05 -16.17 10.00
C ALA A 190 -25.18 -17.12 9.52
N PRO A 191 -26.34 -16.61 9.03
CA PRO A 191 -26.75 -15.21 8.95
C PRO A 191 -27.30 -14.66 10.28
N ALA A 192 -27.09 -13.37 10.53
CA ALA A 192 -27.58 -12.70 11.74
C ALA A 192 -29.07 -12.34 11.59
N PRO A 193 -29.84 -12.32 12.68
CA PRO A 193 -31.16 -11.74 12.67
C PRO A 193 -31.13 -10.27 12.22
N ALA A 194 -32.12 -9.86 11.42
CA ALA A 194 -32.19 -8.51 10.86
C ALA A 194 -32.14 -7.38 11.92
N TRP A 195 -32.64 -7.65 13.14
CA TRP A 195 -32.62 -6.68 14.23
C TRP A 195 -31.19 -6.28 14.66
N VAL A 196 -30.20 -7.17 14.52
CA VAL A 196 -28.80 -6.89 14.93
C VAL A 196 -28.23 -5.76 14.07
N LEU A 197 -28.38 -5.86 12.75
CA LEU A 197 -27.90 -4.85 11.81
C LEU A 197 -28.73 -3.58 11.86
N GLN A 198 -30.04 -3.69 12.07
CA GLN A 198 -30.89 -2.51 12.25
C GLN A 198 -30.44 -1.70 13.46
N GLN A 199 -30.26 -2.36 14.61
CA GLN A 199 -29.83 -1.70 15.84
C GLN A 199 -28.42 -1.11 15.72
N ALA A 200 -27.51 -1.77 14.99
CA ALA A 200 -26.18 -1.21 14.69
C ALA A 200 -26.29 0.07 13.85
N ARG A 201 -27.16 0.09 12.84
CA ARG A 201 -27.41 1.28 12.00
C ARG A 201 -28.03 2.41 12.82
N ASP A 202 -28.97 2.11 13.71
CA ASP A 202 -29.63 3.10 14.56
C ASP A 202 -28.62 3.77 15.52
N HIS A 203 -27.75 2.99 16.17
CA HIS A 203 -26.69 3.53 17.04
C HIS A 203 -25.68 4.38 16.26
N LEU A 204 -25.30 3.94 15.06
CA LEU A 204 -24.38 4.69 14.20
C LEU A 204 -25.01 6.00 13.73
N ALA A 205 -26.26 5.99 13.28
CA ALA A 205 -26.98 7.19 12.86
C ALA A 205 -27.08 8.22 14.00
N ALA A 206 -27.44 7.77 15.21
CA ALA A 206 -27.49 8.63 16.38
C ALA A 206 -26.11 9.20 16.76
N ALA A 207 -25.03 8.43 16.59
CA ALA A 207 -23.66 8.91 16.80
C ALA A 207 -23.26 9.97 15.77
N VAL A 208 -23.62 9.78 14.49
CA VAL A 208 -23.40 10.77 13.42
C VAL A 208 -24.14 12.07 13.74
N GLU A 209 -25.42 12.00 14.08
CA GLU A 209 -26.24 13.18 14.39
C GLU A 209 -25.67 13.97 15.57
N GLN A 210 -25.29 13.30 16.67
CA GLN A 210 -24.71 13.97 17.82
C GLN A 210 -23.37 14.64 17.51
N LEU A 211 -22.57 14.03 16.65
CA LEU A 211 -21.26 14.55 16.29
C LEU A 211 -21.38 15.74 15.34
N LEU A 212 -22.30 15.68 14.37
CA LEU A 212 -22.61 16.80 13.45
C LEU A 212 -23.35 17.96 14.13
N ALA A 213 -24.06 17.72 15.24
CA ALA A 213 -24.70 18.78 16.02
C ALA A 213 -23.69 19.67 16.78
N ARG A 214 -22.42 19.27 16.89
CA ARG A 214 -21.37 20.06 17.55
C ARG A 214 -20.80 21.09 16.56
N PRO A 215 -20.69 22.39 16.95
CA PRO A 215 -20.20 23.45 16.05
C PRO A 215 -18.72 23.28 15.65
N THR A 216 -17.94 22.54 16.44
CA THR A 216 -16.60 22.08 16.11
C THR A 216 -16.54 20.59 16.37
N ALA A 217 -16.87 19.79 15.35
CA ALA A 217 -16.71 18.35 15.44
C ALA A 217 -15.22 18.01 15.62
N ASP A 218 -14.91 17.17 16.60
CA ASP A 218 -13.56 16.68 16.84
C ASP A 218 -13.12 15.80 15.66
N ALA A 219 -11.99 16.16 15.04
CA ALA A 219 -11.47 15.46 13.88
C ALA A 219 -11.09 14.01 14.21
N ALA A 220 -10.63 13.72 15.45
CA ALA A 220 -10.37 12.35 15.89
C ALA A 220 -11.66 11.52 15.95
N ALA A 221 -12.75 12.13 16.43
CA ALA A 221 -14.06 11.48 16.48
C ALA A 221 -14.64 11.24 15.08
N LEU A 222 -14.44 12.17 14.13
CA LEU A 222 -14.81 12.00 12.72
C LEU A 222 -14.02 10.88 12.03
N ALA A 223 -12.72 10.77 12.34
CA ALA A 223 -11.87 9.70 11.83
C ALA A 223 -12.34 8.32 12.30
N GLN A 224 -12.64 8.18 13.60
CA GLN A 224 -13.20 6.96 14.17
C GLN A 224 -14.55 6.60 13.53
N LEU A 225 -15.41 7.59 13.30
CA LEU A 225 -16.70 7.39 12.63
C LEU A 225 -16.54 6.83 11.21
N CYS A 226 -15.53 7.29 10.45
CA CYS A 226 -15.23 6.75 9.12
C CYS A 226 -14.82 5.28 9.19
N THR A 227 -13.98 4.90 10.15
CA THR A 227 -13.59 3.50 10.38
C THR A 227 -14.79 2.62 10.76
N HIS A 228 -15.71 3.15 11.56
CA HIS A 228 -16.95 2.44 11.88
C HIS A 228 -17.80 2.22 10.62
N LEU A 229 -18.06 3.26 9.83
CA LEU A 229 -18.84 3.17 8.60
C LEU A 229 -18.28 2.14 7.60
N GLU A 230 -16.96 2.01 7.50
CA GLU A 230 -16.30 1.01 6.63
C GLU A 230 -16.61 -0.44 7.04
N SER A 231 -16.81 -0.68 8.34
CA SER A 231 -17.11 -2.02 8.87
C SER A 231 -18.58 -2.42 8.77
N LEU A 232 -19.46 -1.53 8.28
CA LEU A 232 -20.88 -1.79 8.14
C LEU A 232 -21.13 -2.74 6.95
N PRO A 233 -21.86 -3.85 7.13
CA PRO A 233 -22.29 -4.67 6.01
C PRO A 233 -23.33 -3.91 5.19
N VAL A 234 -22.95 -3.60 3.96
CA VAL A 234 -23.79 -2.96 2.95
C VAL A 234 -24.01 -3.90 1.76
N GLU A 235 -25.11 -3.68 1.05
CA GLU A 235 -25.42 -4.40 -0.18
C GLU A 235 -24.28 -4.22 -1.20
N PRO A 236 -24.02 -5.20 -2.08
CA PRO A 236 -22.92 -5.15 -3.04
C PRO A 236 -22.89 -3.85 -3.87
N GLU A 237 -24.07 -3.39 -4.30
CA GLU A 237 -24.27 -2.16 -5.09
C GLU A 237 -23.89 -0.87 -4.33
N GLN A 238 -23.79 -0.92 -3.01
CA GLN A 238 -23.48 0.23 -2.15
C GLN A 238 -22.04 0.25 -1.64
N LYS A 239 -21.26 -0.83 -1.86
CA LYS A 239 -19.88 -0.95 -1.39
C LYS A 239 -18.97 0.11 -2.00
N GLU A 240 -19.00 0.25 -3.33
CA GLU A 240 -18.16 1.22 -4.05
C GLU A 240 -18.54 2.69 -3.73
N PRO A 241 -19.82 3.10 -3.77
CA PRO A 241 -20.21 4.46 -3.36
C PRO A 241 -19.80 4.80 -1.93
N LEU A 242 -19.93 3.84 -1.00
CA LEU A 242 -19.53 4.02 0.39
C LEU A 242 -18.01 4.16 0.53
N ALA A 243 -17.24 3.28 -0.13
CA ALA A 243 -15.78 3.34 -0.14
C ALA A 243 -15.28 4.69 -0.69
N ALA A 244 -15.84 5.16 -1.81
CA ALA A 244 -15.50 6.46 -2.38
C ALA A 244 -15.87 7.63 -1.45
N ALA A 245 -17.01 7.57 -0.76
CA ALA A 245 -17.40 8.58 0.20
C ALA A 245 -16.48 8.62 1.43
N LEU A 246 -16.09 7.45 1.95
CA LEU A 246 -15.18 7.34 3.09
C LEU A 246 -13.77 7.79 2.74
N LEU A 247 -13.28 7.49 1.54
CA LEU A 247 -12.00 7.99 1.05
C LEU A 247 -11.99 9.52 1.02
N ARG A 248 -13.03 10.15 0.43
CA ARG A 248 -13.15 11.61 0.43
C ARG A 248 -13.19 12.20 1.84
N ALA A 249 -13.95 11.59 2.76
CA ALA A 249 -14.03 12.05 4.14
C ALA A 249 -12.67 11.99 4.85
N ARG A 250 -11.92 10.90 4.65
CA ARG A 250 -10.57 10.71 5.23
C ARG A 250 -9.56 11.70 4.67
N LEU A 251 -9.53 11.92 3.35
CA LEU A 251 -8.67 12.93 2.72
C LEU A 251 -8.97 14.35 3.23
N VAL A 252 -10.25 14.69 3.40
CA VAL A 252 -10.65 15.99 3.98
C VAL A 252 -10.18 16.11 5.43
N LEU A 253 -10.29 15.05 6.23
CA LEU A 253 -9.82 15.04 7.61
C LEU A 253 -8.29 15.16 7.70
N GLU A 254 -7.55 14.49 6.83
CA GLU A 254 -6.08 14.60 6.75
C GLU A 254 -5.64 16.03 6.41
N LEU A 255 -6.38 16.73 5.54
CA LEU A 255 -6.11 18.13 5.19
C LEU A 255 -6.43 19.10 6.34
N LEU A 256 -7.49 18.82 7.10
CA LEU A 256 -7.99 19.72 8.16
C LEU A 256 -7.36 19.46 9.53
N ALA A 257 -6.85 18.25 9.78
CA ALA A 257 -6.30 17.80 11.06
C ALA A 257 -5.07 16.88 10.85
N PRO A 258 -3.94 17.43 10.37
CA PRO A 258 -2.74 16.66 10.03
C PRO A 258 -2.13 15.91 11.24
N GLU A 259 -2.43 16.33 12.46
CA GLU A 259 -2.03 15.67 13.72
C GLU A 259 -2.60 14.26 13.90
N LEU A 260 -3.66 13.91 13.17
CA LEU A 260 -4.25 12.57 13.20
C LEU A 260 -3.44 11.54 12.39
N GLY A 261 -2.45 12.00 11.62
CA GLY A 261 -1.72 11.15 10.68
C GLY A 261 -2.60 10.67 9.52
N PRO A 262 -2.11 9.72 8.71
CA PRO A 262 -2.88 9.17 7.58
C PRO A 262 -4.08 8.36 8.11
N LEU A 263 -5.28 8.76 7.71
CA LEU A 263 -6.57 8.14 8.06
C LEU A 263 -7.14 7.29 6.93
N SER A 264 -6.70 7.55 5.71
CA SER A 264 -6.98 6.76 4.52
C SER A 264 -6.46 5.33 4.77
N PRO A 265 -7.29 4.30 4.50
CA PRO A 265 -6.84 2.94 4.63
C PRO A 265 -5.69 2.83 3.65
N ARG A 266 -4.49 2.57 4.17
CA ARG A 266 -3.41 2.09 3.31
C ARG A 266 -4.05 0.95 2.52
N PRO A 267 -3.94 0.90 1.17
CA PRO A 267 -4.26 -0.33 0.47
C PRO A 267 -3.57 -1.42 1.27
N ALA A 268 -4.32 -2.43 1.69
CA ALA A 268 -3.78 -3.48 2.54
C ALA A 268 -2.49 -3.95 1.87
N VAL A 269 -1.35 -3.49 2.39
CA VAL A 269 -0.09 -4.17 2.24
C VAL A 269 -0.45 -5.50 2.87
N GLY A 270 -0.80 -6.47 2.03
CA GLY A 270 -1.24 -7.78 2.45
C GLY A 270 -0.33 -8.16 3.59
N GLY A 271 -0.94 -8.39 4.76
CA GLY A 271 -0.22 -8.56 6.02
C GLY A 271 0.86 -9.60 5.82
N SER A 272 2.06 -9.12 5.52
CA SER A 272 3.28 -9.89 5.56
C SER A 272 3.69 -9.92 7.03
N ALA A 273 2.87 -10.63 7.80
CA ALA A 273 3.37 -11.53 8.83
C ALA A 273 3.91 -12.82 8.17
N ALA A 274 4.56 -12.65 7.01
CA ALA A 274 5.42 -13.60 6.34
C ALA A 274 6.79 -12.92 6.19
N GLN A 275 7.34 -12.40 7.28
CA GLN A 275 8.78 -12.52 7.41
C GLN A 275 9.08 -14.02 7.50
N ALA A 276 9.69 -14.52 6.42
CA ALA A 276 10.59 -15.68 6.41
C ALA A 276 10.02 -17.11 6.36
N GLU A 277 8.84 -17.37 5.77
CA GLU A 277 8.46 -18.74 5.38
C GLU A 277 7.85 -18.90 3.97
N THR A 278 8.10 -17.95 3.07
CA THR A 278 7.93 -18.17 1.61
C THR A 278 9.27 -18.10 0.88
N SER A 279 10.24 -18.89 1.36
CA SER A 279 10.91 -19.76 0.39
C SER A 279 9.85 -20.76 -0.08
N ALA A 280 9.04 -20.37 -1.05
CA ALA A 280 8.46 -21.37 -1.94
C ALA A 280 9.64 -22.19 -2.44
N ALA A 281 9.73 -23.44 -2.01
CA ALA A 281 10.88 -24.29 -2.28
C ALA A 281 11.15 -24.29 -3.80
N GLY A 282 12.18 -23.57 -4.25
CA GLY A 282 12.59 -23.53 -5.66
C GLY A 282 12.39 -22.23 -6.45
N VAL A 283 12.05 -21.07 -5.86
CA VAL A 283 11.96 -19.80 -6.62
C VAL A 283 13.24 -18.98 -6.51
N ALA A 284 13.84 -18.66 -7.66
CA ALA A 284 15.04 -17.83 -7.79
C ALA A 284 14.71 -16.34 -7.75
N ALA A 285 15.51 -15.54 -7.06
CA ALA A 285 15.29 -14.10 -6.91
C ALA A 285 16.60 -13.29 -6.94
N LEU A 286 16.49 -12.05 -7.40
CA LEU A 286 17.50 -11.01 -7.24
C LEU A 286 17.38 -10.43 -5.83
N VAL A 287 18.46 -10.40 -5.06
CA VAL A 287 18.47 -9.89 -3.69
C VAL A 287 19.61 -8.92 -3.49
N LEU A 288 19.51 -8.04 -2.50
CA LEU A 288 20.61 -7.20 -2.05
C LEU A 288 21.00 -7.65 -0.63
N LEU A 289 22.16 -8.29 -0.49
CA LEU A 289 22.62 -8.80 0.80
C LEU A 289 23.55 -7.80 1.49
N GLU A 290 23.53 -7.80 2.82
CA GLU A 290 24.52 -7.11 3.64
C GLU A 290 25.90 -7.78 3.47
N PRO A 291 27.01 -7.04 3.64
CA PRO A 291 28.36 -7.59 3.50
C PRO A 291 28.58 -8.82 4.39
N GLY A 292 28.87 -9.96 3.76
CA GLY A 292 29.09 -11.24 4.46
C GLY A 292 27.82 -12.06 4.72
N GLY A 293 26.66 -11.66 4.17
CA GLY A 293 25.46 -12.49 4.14
C GLY A 293 25.67 -13.77 3.32
N GLU A 294 25.11 -14.89 3.79
CA GLU A 294 25.16 -16.15 3.06
C GLU A 294 24.15 -16.15 1.91
N THR A 295 24.62 -16.44 0.69
CA THR A 295 23.79 -16.58 -0.51
C THR A 295 23.23 -18.00 -0.60
N SER A 296 21.90 -18.13 -0.69
CA SER A 296 21.24 -19.37 -1.12
C SER A 296 21.50 -19.63 -2.62
N PRO A 297 21.52 -20.89 -3.09
CA PRO A 297 21.60 -21.21 -4.53
C PRO A 297 20.42 -20.71 -5.37
N LEU A 298 19.37 -20.19 -4.72
CA LEU A 298 18.23 -19.53 -5.37
C LEU A 298 18.33 -18.00 -5.37
N GLN A 299 19.38 -17.42 -4.78
CA GLN A 299 19.52 -15.99 -4.62
C GLN A 299 20.76 -15.49 -5.36
N LEU A 300 20.55 -14.54 -6.26
CA LEU A 300 21.65 -13.80 -6.88
C LEU A 300 21.80 -12.46 -6.15
N ASP A 301 22.87 -12.31 -5.39
CA ASP A 301 23.21 -11.05 -4.73
C ASP A 301 23.65 -10.01 -5.76
N VAL A 302 22.91 -8.91 -5.83
CA VAL A 302 23.18 -7.82 -6.78
C VAL A 302 24.24 -6.86 -6.25
N ALA A 303 24.52 -6.82 -4.94
CA ALA A 303 25.48 -5.90 -4.34
C ALA A 303 26.87 -5.88 -5.03
N PRO A 304 27.53 -7.03 -5.29
CA PRO A 304 28.83 -7.04 -5.95
C PRO A 304 28.77 -6.57 -7.41
N LEU A 305 27.62 -6.71 -8.06
CA LEU A 305 27.40 -6.32 -9.45
C LEU A 305 27.18 -4.82 -9.60
N LEU A 306 26.88 -4.12 -8.50
CA LEU A 306 26.75 -2.66 -8.48
C LEU A 306 28.10 -1.95 -8.37
N ALA A 307 29.19 -2.67 -8.09
CA ALA A 307 30.54 -2.11 -8.00
C ALA A 307 31.31 -2.29 -9.33
N GLY A 308 32.05 -1.26 -9.75
CA GLY A 308 32.90 -1.28 -10.96
C GLY A 308 32.53 -0.19 -11.98
N ASP A 309 33.44 0.10 -12.90
CA ASP A 309 33.28 1.13 -13.93
C ASP A 309 33.38 0.51 -15.33
N GLY A 310 32.52 0.93 -16.25
CA GLY A 310 32.59 0.60 -17.67
C GLY A 310 32.31 -0.87 -18.02
N GLU A 311 32.98 -1.38 -19.06
CA GLU A 311 32.78 -2.72 -19.64
C GLU A 311 33.00 -3.87 -18.65
N ALA A 312 33.96 -3.71 -17.73
CA ALA A 312 34.26 -4.71 -16.71
C ALA A 312 33.06 -5.01 -15.79
N GLY A 313 32.17 -4.02 -15.57
CA GLY A 313 30.95 -4.20 -14.80
C GLY A 313 29.91 -5.07 -15.52
N PHE A 314 29.79 -4.94 -16.84
CA PHE A 314 28.86 -5.74 -17.64
C PHE A 314 29.37 -7.19 -17.80
N GLU A 315 30.68 -7.37 -18.01
CA GLU A 315 31.30 -8.70 -18.03
C GLU A 315 31.12 -9.44 -16.70
N ALA A 316 31.23 -8.73 -15.57
CA ALA A 316 30.98 -9.30 -14.25
C ALA A 316 29.52 -9.76 -14.09
N ILE A 317 28.55 -9.01 -14.62
CA ILE A 317 27.13 -9.41 -14.63
C ILE A 317 26.93 -10.68 -15.45
N GLU A 318 27.50 -10.75 -16.67
CA GLU A 318 27.39 -11.94 -17.52
C GLU A 318 28.00 -13.17 -16.83
N ALA A 319 29.20 -13.05 -16.27
CA ALA A 319 29.88 -14.14 -15.58
C ALA A 319 29.09 -14.63 -14.35
N ALA A 320 28.57 -13.70 -13.53
CA ALA A 320 27.78 -14.04 -12.36
C ALA A 320 26.44 -14.70 -12.72
N LEU A 321 25.76 -14.22 -13.77
CA LEU A 321 24.52 -14.83 -14.26
C LEU A 321 24.75 -16.21 -14.86
N ASP A 322 25.82 -16.39 -15.63
CA ASP A 322 26.13 -17.70 -16.23
C ASP A 322 26.45 -18.73 -15.13
N ASP A 323 27.24 -18.35 -14.12
CA ASP A 323 27.52 -19.20 -12.95
C ASP A 323 26.25 -19.52 -12.15
N PHE A 324 25.43 -18.50 -11.88
CA PHE A 324 24.16 -18.65 -11.17
C PHE A 324 23.20 -19.60 -11.91
N VAL A 325 22.98 -19.38 -13.21
CA VAL A 325 22.09 -20.22 -14.03
C VAL A 325 22.62 -21.66 -14.11
N TRP A 326 23.94 -21.83 -14.19
CA TRP A 326 24.56 -23.16 -14.18
C TRP A 326 24.33 -23.91 -12.86
N HIS A 327 24.38 -23.21 -11.74
CA HIS A 327 24.18 -23.76 -10.40
C HIS A 327 22.72 -23.77 -9.92
N LEU A 328 21.81 -23.20 -10.70
CA LEU A 328 20.41 -23.12 -10.35
C LEU A 328 19.77 -24.53 -10.28
N PRO A 329 19.11 -24.91 -9.16
CA PRO A 329 18.52 -26.23 -9.01
C PRO A 329 17.54 -26.58 -10.14
N ARG A 330 17.52 -27.85 -10.58
CA ARG A 330 16.56 -28.31 -11.59
C ARG A 330 15.13 -28.21 -11.06
N GLY A 331 14.20 -27.77 -11.91
CA GLY A 331 12.80 -27.56 -11.53
C GLY A 331 12.52 -26.24 -10.80
N SER A 332 13.54 -25.39 -10.64
CA SER A 332 13.37 -24.03 -10.13
C SER A 332 12.59 -23.13 -11.08
N HIS A 333 11.85 -22.20 -10.47
CA HIS A 333 11.24 -21.03 -11.11
C HIS A 333 12.06 -19.77 -10.78
N ALA A 334 11.77 -18.64 -11.41
CA ALA A 334 12.44 -17.38 -11.17
C ALA A 334 11.44 -16.23 -11.12
N GLN A 335 11.61 -15.29 -10.19
CA GLN A 335 10.82 -14.07 -10.18
C GLN A 335 11.20 -13.16 -11.36
N PRO A 336 10.24 -12.40 -11.92
CA PRO A 336 10.55 -11.33 -12.84
C PRO A 336 11.53 -10.31 -12.23
N ALA A 337 12.46 -9.81 -13.04
CA ALA A 337 13.52 -8.93 -12.54
C ALA A 337 13.00 -7.64 -11.90
N ALA A 338 11.96 -7.03 -12.49
CA ALA A 338 11.40 -5.76 -12.03
C ALA A 338 10.89 -5.80 -10.56
N PRO A 339 9.94 -6.69 -10.18
CA PRO A 339 9.49 -6.79 -8.80
C PRO A 339 10.59 -7.25 -7.85
N ALA A 340 11.48 -8.16 -8.28
CA ALA A 340 12.60 -8.62 -7.45
C ALA A 340 13.58 -7.48 -7.11
N LEU A 341 13.93 -6.65 -8.10
CA LEU A 341 14.81 -5.50 -7.89
C LEU A 341 14.16 -4.43 -7.01
N LEU A 342 12.88 -4.12 -7.21
CA LEU A 342 12.16 -3.17 -6.36
C LEU A 342 12.12 -3.66 -4.91
N ALA A 343 11.77 -4.93 -4.68
CA ALA A 343 11.73 -5.53 -3.35
C ALA A 343 13.10 -5.55 -2.66
N ALA A 344 14.18 -5.76 -3.43
CA ALA A 344 15.54 -5.76 -2.91
C ALA A 344 16.06 -4.34 -2.58
N LEU A 345 15.76 -3.35 -3.42
CA LEU A 345 16.34 -2.01 -3.34
C LEU A 345 15.55 -1.06 -2.44
N GLU A 346 14.21 -1.18 -2.38
CA GLU A 346 13.36 -0.26 -1.62
C GLU A 346 13.71 -0.19 -0.11
N PRO A 347 13.94 -1.31 0.60
CA PRO A 347 14.39 -1.26 2.00
C PRO A 347 15.76 -0.59 2.15
N ALA A 348 16.68 -0.82 1.23
CA ALA A 348 18.02 -0.25 1.26
C ALA A 348 18.00 1.26 1.01
N TRP A 349 17.16 1.75 0.07
CA TRP A 349 16.97 3.18 -0.14
C TRP A 349 16.36 3.88 1.07
N ARG A 350 15.42 3.23 1.77
CA ARG A 350 14.90 3.71 3.05
C ARG A 350 15.96 3.75 4.14
N ALA A 351 16.88 2.79 4.14
CA ALA A 351 18.04 2.77 5.02
C ALA A 351 19.13 3.79 4.63
N GLY A 352 18.93 4.54 3.54
CA GLY A 352 19.83 5.62 3.11
C GLY A 352 20.81 5.25 2.00
N LEU A 353 20.70 4.06 1.40
CA LEU A 353 21.49 3.71 0.21
C LEU A 353 21.18 4.69 -0.91
N ARG A 354 22.24 5.16 -1.59
CA ARG A 354 22.16 5.96 -2.81
C ARG A 354 23.04 5.34 -3.88
N LEU A 355 22.40 4.97 -4.98
CA LEU A 355 23.04 4.40 -6.16
C LEU A 355 23.38 5.52 -7.15
N PRO A 356 24.57 5.48 -7.76
CA PRO A 356 24.93 6.39 -8.84
C PRO A 356 24.23 6.00 -10.15
N ALA A 357 24.19 6.92 -11.13
CA ALA A 357 23.58 6.68 -12.44
C ALA A 357 24.07 5.39 -13.13
N ALA A 358 25.39 5.13 -13.10
CA ALA A 358 26.01 3.94 -13.68
C ALA A 358 25.51 2.61 -13.05
N ALA A 359 25.06 2.64 -11.79
CA ALA A 359 24.47 1.46 -11.16
C ALA A 359 23.10 1.13 -11.73
N PHE A 360 22.28 2.14 -12.09
CA PHE A 360 20.99 1.91 -12.74
C PHE A 360 21.16 1.34 -14.15
N GLU A 361 22.19 1.75 -14.90
CA GLU A 361 22.53 1.16 -16.22
C GLU A 361 22.86 -0.33 -16.09
N ARG A 362 23.63 -0.70 -15.05
CA ARG A 362 23.95 -2.09 -14.72
C ARG A 362 22.72 -2.88 -14.29
N LEU A 363 21.82 -2.28 -13.51
CA LEU A 363 20.55 -2.91 -13.13
C LEU A 363 19.65 -3.14 -14.35
N ALA A 364 19.63 -2.21 -15.32
CA ALA A 364 18.96 -2.38 -16.62
C ALA A 364 19.49 -3.61 -17.35
N TYR A 365 20.82 -3.69 -17.45
CA TYR A 365 21.49 -4.81 -18.10
C TYR A 365 21.19 -6.13 -17.41
N LEU A 366 21.33 -6.16 -16.08
CA LEU A 366 21.04 -7.32 -15.25
C LEU A 366 19.60 -7.77 -15.42
N ALA A 367 18.63 -6.85 -15.42
CA ALA A 367 17.22 -7.18 -15.62
C ALA A 367 16.96 -7.79 -17.00
N ALA A 368 17.52 -7.21 -18.06
CA ALA A 368 17.39 -7.74 -19.42
C ALA A 368 18.06 -9.13 -19.56
N ALA A 369 19.26 -9.27 -19.00
CA ALA A 369 20.04 -10.49 -19.03
C ALA A 369 19.37 -11.62 -18.22
N TRP A 370 18.80 -11.28 -17.06
CA TRP A 370 17.99 -12.15 -16.22
C TRP A 370 16.76 -12.65 -16.98
N GLN A 371 15.98 -11.73 -17.57
CA GLN A 371 14.78 -12.10 -18.32
C GLN A 371 15.11 -13.02 -19.51
N ARG A 372 16.18 -12.70 -20.24
CA ARG A 372 16.62 -13.49 -21.40
C ARG A 372 17.07 -14.91 -21.02
N ARG A 373 17.88 -15.05 -19.97
CA ARG A 373 18.46 -16.36 -19.56
C ARG A 373 17.45 -17.27 -18.88
N LEU A 374 16.48 -16.69 -18.16
CA LEU A 374 15.52 -17.43 -17.36
C LEU A 374 14.11 -17.45 -17.98
N ALA A 375 13.94 -17.01 -19.23
CA ALA A 375 12.63 -16.83 -19.87
C ALA A 375 11.63 -17.98 -19.66
N GLU A 376 12.07 -19.24 -19.78
CA GLU A 376 11.22 -20.44 -19.61
C GLU A 376 10.92 -20.78 -18.13
N LYS A 377 11.66 -20.18 -17.20
CA LYS A 377 11.57 -20.38 -15.75
C LYS A 377 10.87 -19.22 -15.04
N LEU A 378 10.68 -18.08 -15.72
CA LEU A 378 10.06 -16.91 -15.13
C LEU A 378 8.61 -17.19 -14.74
N GLU A 379 8.27 -16.84 -13.51
CA GLU A 379 6.88 -16.71 -13.10
C GLU A 379 6.24 -15.55 -13.88
N PRO A 380 4.97 -15.68 -14.31
CA PRO A 380 4.29 -14.58 -14.97
C PRO A 380 4.11 -13.41 -14.00
N LEU A 381 4.27 -12.19 -14.51
CA LEU A 381 3.85 -11.00 -13.77
C LEU A 381 2.33 -11.08 -13.50
N PRO A 382 1.84 -10.55 -12.37
CA PRO A 382 0.41 -10.54 -12.09
C PRO A 382 -0.32 -9.75 -13.20
N PRO A 383 -1.44 -10.27 -13.72
CA PRO A 383 -2.24 -9.55 -14.70
C PRO A 383 -2.82 -8.29 -14.07
N ILE A 384 -2.81 -7.20 -14.82
CA ILE A 384 -3.38 -5.92 -14.40
C ILE A 384 -4.89 -5.90 -14.71
N ASP A 385 -5.71 -5.50 -13.73
CA ASP A 385 -7.16 -5.32 -13.93
C ASP A 385 -7.45 -3.91 -14.50
N TRP A 386 -7.21 -3.75 -15.80
CA TRP A 386 -7.28 -2.43 -16.44
C TRP A 386 -8.70 -1.87 -16.58
N GLN A 387 -9.75 -2.71 -16.44
CA GLN A 387 -11.14 -2.32 -16.73
C GLN A 387 -11.71 -1.30 -15.74
N HIS A 388 -11.08 -1.16 -14.57
CA HIS A 388 -11.48 -0.23 -13.52
C HIS A 388 -10.34 0.68 -13.04
N SER A 389 -9.22 0.68 -13.76
CA SER A 389 -7.97 1.26 -13.29
C SER A 389 -7.42 2.35 -14.20
N LEU A 390 -6.48 3.11 -13.64
CA LEU A 390 -5.57 3.97 -14.37
C LEU A 390 -4.34 3.13 -14.74
N LEU A 391 -4.23 2.71 -16.01
CA LEU A 391 -3.13 1.90 -16.51
C LEU A 391 -2.12 2.75 -17.27
N ILE A 392 -0.87 2.77 -16.79
CA ILE A 392 0.21 3.55 -17.39
C ILE A 392 1.38 2.65 -17.76
N GLU A 393 1.74 2.63 -19.04
CA GLU A 393 3.08 2.22 -19.42
C GLU A 393 4.07 3.34 -19.08
N LEU A 394 5.16 2.95 -18.44
CA LEU A 394 6.27 3.84 -18.16
C LEU A 394 6.90 4.35 -19.47
N ASP A 395 7.10 5.67 -19.57
CA ASP A 395 7.78 6.29 -20.70
C ASP A 395 9.21 6.67 -20.35
N SER A 396 10.13 6.28 -21.23
CA SER A 396 11.55 6.44 -20.97
C SER A 396 12.00 7.91 -20.99
N THR A 397 11.35 8.77 -21.80
CA THR A 397 11.68 10.19 -21.94
C THR A 397 11.14 10.98 -20.74
N GLU A 398 9.94 10.68 -20.28
CA GLU A 398 9.36 11.26 -19.05
C GLU A 398 10.24 10.96 -17.83
N LEU A 399 10.59 9.68 -17.62
CA LEU A 399 11.41 9.26 -16.48
C LEU A 399 12.81 9.88 -16.51
N ALA A 400 13.40 10.07 -17.68
CA ALA A 400 14.71 10.71 -17.83
C ALA A 400 14.69 12.20 -17.42
N VAL A 401 13.55 12.89 -17.54
CA VAL A 401 13.37 14.27 -17.07
C VAL A 401 13.00 14.30 -15.59
N LEU A 402 12.14 13.39 -15.13
CA LEU A 402 11.70 13.31 -13.74
C LEU A 402 12.85 13.08 -12.77
N HIS A 403 13.80 12.21 -13.11
CA HIS A 403 14.92 11.89 -12.22
C HIS A 403 15.73 13.14 -11.79
N PRO A 404 16.30 13.95 -12.70
CA PRO A 404 16.99 15.18 -12.32
C PRO A 404 16.06 16.24 -11.74
N LEU A 405 14.78 16.27 -12.16
CA LEU A 405 13.79 17.21 -11.61
C LEU A 405 13.51 16.93 -10.12
N LEU A 406 13.49 15.66 -9.72
CA LEU A 406 13.32 15.24 -8.33
C LEU A 406 14.63 15.36 -7.53
N ALA A 407 15.75 14.93 -8.10
CA ALA A 407 17.03 14.91 -7.40
C ALA A 407 17.60 16.31 -7.15
N GLN A 408 17.58 17.19 -8.17
CA GLN A 408 18.16 18.52 -8.11
C GLN A 408 17.51 19.47 -9.14
N PRO A 409 16.30 20.00 -8.89
CA PRO A 409 15.57 20.79 -9.87
C PRO A 409 16.32 22.04 -10.33
N GLU A 410 17.11 22.70 -9.47
CA GLU A 410 17.82 23.92 -9.85
C GLU A 410 18.90 23.66 -10.92
N ALA A 411 19.40 22.42 -11.04
CA ALA A 411 20.36 22.05 -12.08
C ALA A 411 19.74 22.09 -13.49
N LEU A 412 18.41 22.11 -13.62
CA LEU A 412 17.71 22.19 -14.90
C LEU A 412 17.53 23.63 -15.40
N GLU A 413 17.73 24.67 -14.58
CA GLU A 413 17.64 26.07 -15.02
C GLU A 413 18.57 26.43 -16.20
N PRO A 414 19.89 26.14 -16.15
CA PRO A 414 20.77 26.46 -17.27
C PRO A 414 20.40 25.68 -18.54
N VAL A 415 19.89 24.46 -18.37
CA VAL A 415 19.45 23.59 -19.48
C VAL A 415 18.21 24.17 -20.16
N LEU A 416 17.21 24.58 -19.39
CA LEU A 416 16.02 25.27 -19.90
C LEU A 416 16.36 26.62 -20.53
N ALA A 417 17.39 27.32 -20.05
CA ALA A 417 17.88 28.55 -20.67
C ALA A 417 18.56 28.27 -22.03
N GLU A 418 19.29 27.17 -22.14
CA GLU A 418 19.91 26.73 -23.40
C GLU A 418 18.87 26.35 -24.46
N LEU A 419 17.85 25.54 -24.11
CA LEU A 419 16.75 25.20 -25.01
C LEU A 419 16.03 26.43 -25.56
N ARG A 420 15.84 27.47 -24.72
CA ARG A 420 15.25 28.74 -25.14
C ARG A 420 16.15 29.52 -26.10
N ARG A 421 17.47 29.53 -25.86
CA ARG A 421 18.46 30.20 -26.72
C ARG A 421 18.50 29.55 -28.10
N GLU A 422 18.46 28.22 -28.15
CA GLU A 422 18.56 27.43 -29.37
C GLU A 422 17.20 27.15 -30.04
N HIS A 423 16.11 27.73 -29.54
CA HIS A 423 14.74 27.45 -30.03
C HIS A 423 14.58 27.62 -31.55
N HIS A 424 15.26 28.60 -32.13
CA HIS A 424 15.23 28.89 -33.57
C HIS A 424 16.38 28.28 -34.37
N ASN A 425 17.21 27.42 -33.76
CA ASN A 425 18.32 26.75 -34.43
C ASN A 425 17.92 25.32 -34.82
N PRO A 426 17.55 25.05 -36.09
CA PRO A 426 17.12 23.71 -36.48
C PRO A 426 18.22 22.66 -36.33
N GLY A 427 19.49 23.05 -36.47
CA GLY A 427 20.61 22.14 -36.30
C GLY A 427 20.69 21.59 -34.88
N PHE A 428 20.47 22.44 -33.88
CA PHE A 428 20.41 22.02 -32.47
C PHE A 428 19.30 21.01 -32.20
N TRP A 429 18.11 21.19 -32.80
CA TRP A 429 16.98 20.29 -32.59
C TRP A 429 17.04 19.01 -33.44
N GLN A 430 17.73 19.05 -34.58
CA GLN A 430 17.91 17.89 -35.47
C GLN A 430 19.10 17.02 -35.09
N GLU A 431 20.11 17.58 -34.44
CA GLU A 431 21.19 16.81 -33.85
C GLU A 431 20.59 15.86 -32.82
N ARG A 432 20.77 14.54 -32.98
CA ARG A 432 20.32 13.54 -32.00
C ARG A 432 21.55 12.92 -31.39
N GLN A 433 21.62 12.90 -30.06
CA GLN A 433 22.70 12.17 -29.40
C GLN A 433 22.33 10.68 -29.40
N GLU A 434 23.03 9.89 -30.21
CA GLU A 434 22.94 8.44 -30.13
C GLU A 434 23.62 7.97 -28.84
N LEU A 435 22.84 7.33 -27.99
CA LEU A 435 23.30 6.81 -26.71
C LEU A 435 23.13 5.29 -26.73
N PRO A 436 24.02 4.54 -26.05
CA PRO A 436 23.77 3.15 -25.72
C PRO A 436 22.38 3.00 -25.09
N TRP A 437 21.67 1.92 -25.43
CA TRP A 437 20.26 1.74 -25.08
C TRP A 437 19.96 1.82 -23.57
N MET A 438 20.95 1.50 -22.72
CA MET A 438 20.84 1.56 -21.26
C MET A 438 21.20 2.93 -20.66
N GLN A 439 21.94 3.76 -21.39
CA GLN A 439 22.46 5.00 -20.87
C GLN A 439 21.34 6.03 -20.71
N CYS A 440 21.31 6.68 -19.54
CA CYS A 440 20.37 7.77 -19.32
C CYS A 440 20.84 9.02 -20.10
N PRO A 441 19.98 9.66 -20.90
CA PRO A 441 20.37 10.88 -21.58
C PRO A 441 20.74 11.98 -20.58
N PRO A 442 21.75 12.82 -20.89
CA PRO A 442 22.03 13.99 -20.07
C PRO A 442 20.80 14.91 -20.04
N PRO A 443 20.63 15.75 -19.00
CA PRO A 443 19.42 16.56 -18.82
C PRO A 443 19.02 17.41 -20.04
N LEU A 444 20.00 17.93 -20.79
CA LEU A 444 19.76 18.67 -22.03
C LEU A 444 19.11 17.81 -23.11
N GLU A 445 19.62 16.60 -23.32
CA GLU A 445 19.07 15.66 -24.29
C GLU A 445 17.70 15.14 -23.84
N ALA A 446 17.52 14.86 -22.54
CA ALA A 446 16.24 14.42 -21.98
C ALA A 446 15.14 15.47 -22.22
N LEU A 447 15.40 16.74 -21.89
CA LEU A 447 14.45 17.83 -22.12
C LEU A 447 14.24 18.13 -23.60
N ARG A 448 15.28 17.98 -24.44
CA ARG A 448 15.16 18.12 -25.89
C ARG A 448 14.21 17.06 -26.46
N ARG A 449 14.37 15.79 -26.04
CA ARG A 449 13.44 14.70 -26.41
C ARG A 449 12.03 14.95 -25.89
N LEU A 450 11.87 15.46 -24.67
CA LEU A 450 10.54 15.83 -24.15
C LEU A 450 9.83 16.88 -25.03
N HIS A 451 10.55 17.84 -25.61
CA HIS A 451 9.97 18.83 -26.53
C HIS A 451 9.73 18.28 -27.95
N LEU A 452 10.61 17.40 -28.45
CA LEU A 452 10.52 16.86 -29.82
C LEU A 452 9.53 15.70 -29.94
N GLU A 453 9.57 14.79 -28.97
CA GLU A 453 8.87 13.51 -29.00
C GLU A 453 7.55 13.59 -28.22
N GLN A 454 7.54 14.28 -27.08
CA GLN A 454 6.37 14.33 -26.18
C GLN A 454 5.64 15.69 -26.20
N GLY A 455 6.19 16.70 -26.86
CA GLY A 455 5.55 17.99 -27.07
C GLY A 455 5.31 18.84 -25.82
N TYR A 456 6.17 18.72 -24.80
CA TYR A 456 6.14 19.61 -23.64
C TYR A 456 6.70 20.99 -24.01
N TYR A 457 6.00 22.07 -23.65
CA TYR A 457 6.51 23.44 -23.75
C TYR A 457 6.32 24.19 -22.44
N ALA A 458 7.44 24.56 -21.82
CA ALA A 458 7.45 25.38 -20.62
C ALA A 458 6.96 26.82 -20.90
N SER A 459 6.46 27.50 -19.86
CA SER A 459 6.12 28.92 -19.95
C SER A 459 7.38 29.76 -20.24
N ALA A 460 7.22 30.90 -20.93
CA ALA A 460 8.36 31.76 -21.24
C ALA A 460 8.91 32.49 -20.00
N HIS A 461 8.03 32.74 -19.01
CA HIS A 461 8.32 33.55 -17.83
C HIS A 461 8.93 32.71 -16.70
N GLU A 462 8.36 31.54 -16.43
CA GLU A 462 8.73 30.66 -15.31
C GLU A 462 8.83 29.21 -15.80
N PRO A 463 9.87 28.85 -16.58
CA PRO A 463 9.95 27.55 -17.22
C PRO A 463 10.24 26.41 -16.24
N LEU A 464 11.04 26.66 -15.20
CA LEU A 464 11.33 25.65 -14.18
C LEU A 464 10.08 25.35 -13.34
N GLU A 465 9.35 26.38 -12.90
CA GLU A 465 8.13 26.19 -12.11
C GLU A 465 7.07 25.40 -12.89
N GLY A 466 6.85 25.74 -14.17
CA GLY A 466 5.96 24.95 -15.01
C GLY A 466 6.41 23.50 -15.22
N LEU A 467 7.73 23.24 -15.23
CA LEU A 467 8.27 21.88 -15.31
C LEU A 467 8.09 21.13 -13.99
N MET A 468 8.27 21.81 -12.86
CA MET A 468 8.00 21.27 -11.54
C MET A 468 6.51 20.95 -11.35
N ASP A 469 5.61 21.81 -11.80
CA ASP A 469 4.17 21.57 -11.80
C ASP A 469 3.82 20.31 -12.58
N TRP A 470 4.32 20.22 -13.82
CA TRP A 470 4.16 19.03 -14.65
C TRP A 470 4.73 17.78 -13.95
N GLY A 471 5.95 17.86 -13.41
CA GLY A 471 6.61 16.75 -12.74
C GLY A 471 5.86 16.28 -11.49
N ARG A 472 5.28 17.20 -10.70
CA ARG A 472 4.44 16.87 -9.55
C ARG A 472 3.20 16.10 -9.98
N GLU A 473 2.51 16.56 -11.02
CA GLU A 473 1.33 15.89 -11.55
C GLU A 473 1.69 14.48 -12.05
N VAL A 474 2.74 14.36 -12.86
CA VAL A 474 3.20 13.08 -13.38
C VAL A 474 3.60 12.10 -12.26
N VAL A 475 4.37 12.54 -11.26
CA VAL A 475 4.75 11.68 -10.12
C VAL A 475 3.52 11.19 -9.39
N ARG A 476 2.56 12.09 -9.13
CA ARG A 476 1.31 11.75 -8.44
C ARG A 476 0.49 10.75 -9.26
N ASP A 477 0.54 10.82 -10.59
CA ASP A 477 -0.16 9.88 -11.48
C ASP A 477 0.53 8.52 -11.49
N LEU A 478 1.87 8.49 -11.55
CA LEU A 478 2.64 7.25 -11.48
C LEU A 478 2.42 6.51 -10.16
N LEU A 479 2.24 7.22 -9.04
CA LEU A 479 2.03 6.62 -7.73
C LEU A 479 0.60 6.10 -7.50
N GLU A 480 -0.39 6.62 -8.22
CA GLU A 480 -1.80 6.21 -8.10
C GLU A 480 -2.20 5.14 -9.12
N ALA A 481 -1.39 4.94 -10.17
CA ALA A 481 -1.71 4.06 -11.28
C ALA A 481 -1.20 2.62 -11.11
N GLU A 482 -1.79 1.72 -11.88
CA GLU A 482 -1.20 0.43 -12.18
C GLU A 482 -0.16 0.61 -13.27
N LEU A 483 1.10 0.28 -12.96
CA LEU A 483 2.24 0.54 -13.83
C LEU A 483 2.69 -0.72 -14.55
N TRP A 484 3.19 -0.56 -15.76
CA TRP A 484 3.90 -1.64 -16.46
C TRP A 484 5.01 -1.13 -17.36
N THR A 485 5.94 -2.02 -17.66
CA THR A 485 6.92 -1.87 -18.74
C THR A 485 7.48 -3.23 -19.09
N ASP A 486 7.71 -3.47 -20.37
CA ASP A 486 8.49 -4.62 -20.87
C ASP A 486 9.90 -4.19 -21.31
N ASP A 487 10.26 -2.92 -21.13
CA ASP A 487 11.55 -2.35 -21.51
C ASP A 487 12.47 -2.20 -20.29
N ALA A 488 13.60 -2.93 -20.33
CA ALA A 488 14.60 -2.89 -19.27
C ALA A 488 15.27 -1.51 -19.13
N ALA A 489 15.40 -0.72 -20.21
CA ALA A 489 15.91 0.64 -20.14
C ALA A 489 14.93 1.56 -19.39
N CYS A 490 13.64 1.36 -19.62
CA CYS A 490 12.58 2.08 -18.92
C CYS A 490 12.56 1.72 -17.42
N LEU A 491 12.68 0.42 -17.10
CA LEU A 491 12.80 -0.06 -15.72
C LEU A 491 13.96 0.62 -14.97
N ALA A 492 15.14 0.74 -15.58
CA ALA A 492 16.28 1.39 -14.92
C ALA A 492 16.03 2.86 -14.59
N ARG A 493 15.35 3.59 -15.49
CA ARG A 493 14.97 4.98 -15.25
C ARG A 493 13.90 5.09 -14.17
N TRP A 494 12.98 4.13 -14.12
CA TRP A 494 12.02 4.03 -13.04
C TRP A 494 12.70 3.77 -11.69
N LEU A 495 13.68 2.87 -11.62
CA LEU A 495 14.45 2.65 -10.39
C LEU A 495 15.17 3.91 -9.91
N ALA A 496 15.70 4.72 -10.83
CA ALA A 496 16.31 6.01 -10.49
C ALA A 496 15.30 7.01 -9.92
N VAL A 497 14.12 7.13 -10.54
CA VAL A 497 13.02 7.96 -10.02
C VAL A 497 12.53 7.44 -8.66
N ALA A 498 12.36 6.13 -8.53
CA ALA A 498 11.90 5.46 -7.32
C ALA A 498 12.85 5.70 -6.13
N GLN A 499 14.17 5.68 -6.35
CA GLN A 499 15.15 6.02 -5.32
C GLN A 499 14.90 7.43 -4.76
N GLU A 500 14.65 8.41 -5.62
CA GLU A 500 14.42 9.79 -5.19
C GLU A 500 13.08 9.94 -4.46
N LEU A 501 12.02 9.28 -4.94
CA LEU A 501 10.71 9.26 -4.29
C LEU A 501 10.74 8.65 -2.88
N VAL A 502 11.43 7.51 -2.72
CA VAL A 502 11.66 6.88 -1.41
C VAL A 502 12.57 7.74 -0.54
N GLY A 503 13.62 8.30 -1.15
CA GLY A 503 14.63 9.10 -0.48
C GLY A 503 14.11 10.40 0.13
N GLN A 504 13.10 11.02 -0.49
CA GLN A 504 12.44 12.23 -0.01
C GLN A 504 11.32 11.96 1.01
N GLN A 505 11.11 10.70 1.40
CA GLN A 505 10.01 10.26 2.29
C GLN A 505 8.61 10.67 1.77
N GLN A 506 8.47 10.91 0.47
CA GLN A 506 7.21 11.34 -0.14
C GLN A 506 6.25 10.16 -0.38
N VAL A 507 6.75 8.92 -0.30
CA VAL A 507 6.01 7.73 -0.70
C VAL A 507 6.15 6.62 0.35
N SER A 508 5.02 6.09 0.81
CA SER A 508 4.99 4.99 1.78
C SER A 508 5.28 3.63 1.15
N ALA A 509 4.94 3.42 -0.11
CA ALA A 509 5.20 2.19 -0.89
C ALA A 509 5.22 2.53 -2.38
N LEU A 510 6.13 1.91 -3.14
CA LEU A 510 6.16 2.08 -4.59
C LEU A 510 5.08 1.21 -5.26
N PRO A 511 4.45 1.69 -6.35
CA PRO A 511 3.51 0.88 -7.12
C PRO A 511 4.21 -0.35 -7.71
N LEU A 512 3.51 -1.49 -7.70
CA LEU A 512 4.00 -2.72 -8.30
C LEU A 512 3.91 -2.64 -9.83
N LEU A 513 4.90 -3.22 -10.50
CA LEU A 513 4.88 -3.39 -11.95
C LEU A 513 4.15 -4.69 -12.31
N GLY A 514 3.06 -4.59 -13.07
CA GLY A 514 2.25 -5.72 -13.51
C GLY A 514 2.48 -6.10 -14.98
N ALA A 515 1.79 -7.16 -15.43
CA ALA A 515 1.77 -7.56 -16.82
C ALA A 515 0.77 -6.69 -17.61
N PRO A 516 1.16 -6.08 -18.74
CA PRO A 516 0.18 -5.43 -19.60
C PRO A 516 -0.83 -6.44 -20.16
N PRO A 517 -2.07 -6.02 -20.46
CA PRO A 517 -2.95 -6.82 -21.31
C PRO A 517 -2.30 -6.99 -22.69
N ALA A 518 -2.40 -8.18 -23.28
CA ALA A 518 -1.94 -8.38 -24.66
C ALA A 518 -2.74 -7.44 -25.59
N PRO A 519 -2.14 -6.83 -26.63
CA PRO A 519 -2.88 -5.91 -27.51
C PRO A 519 -4.15 -6.53 -28.11
N GLU A 520 -4.09 -7.80 -28.51
CA GLU A 520 -5.24 -8.55 -29.02
C GLU A 520 -6.34 -8.74 -27.98
N GLN A 521 -5.94 -9.02 -26.73
CA GLN A 521 -6.87 -9.14 -25.60
C GLN A 521 -7.53 -7.80 -25.28
N LEU A 522 -6.74 -6.72 -25.22
CA LEU A 522 -7.25 -5.37 -25.02
C LEU A 522 -8.30 -5.03 -26.09
N LEU A 523 -7.98 -5.24 -27.37
CA LEU A 523 -8.91 -4.97 -28.48
C LEU A 523 -10.19 -5.80 -28.41
N ALA A 524 -10.10 -7.07 -27.98
CA ALA A 524 -11.26 -7.93 -27.79
C ALA A 524 -12.16 -7.41 -26.66
N GLU A 525 -11.56 -6.97 -25.55
CA GLU A 525 -12.27 -6.44 -24.38
C GLU A 525 -12.87 -5.04 -24.62
N LEU A 526 -12.41 -4.30 -25.63
CA LEU A 526 -13.08 -3.07 -26.07
C LEU A 526 -14.45 -3.33 -26.71
N GLY A 527 -14.75 -4.56 -27.14
CA GLY A 527 -15.99 -4.94 -27.82
C GLY A 527 -17.25 -4.46 -27.09
N GLY A 528 -18.13 -3.77 -27.81
CA GLY A 528 -19.37 -3.22 -27.25
C GLY A 528 -19.20 -1.95 -26.38
N LEU A 529 -17.97 -1.51 -26.10
CA LEU A 529 -17.71 -0.31 -25.32
C LEU A 529 -17.69 0.95 -26.19
N GLU A 530 -17.87 2.10 -25.54
CA GLU A 530 -17.61 3.41 -26.14
C GLU A 530 -16.22 3.88 -25.68
N VAL A 531 -15.35 4.14 -26.65
CA VAL A 531 -13.93 4.45 -26.47
C VAL A 531 -13.62 5.84 -27.00
N VAL A 532 -12.84 6.60 -26.25
CA VAL A 532 -12.23 7.86 -26.71
C VAL A 532 -10.73 7.65 -26.87
N TYR A 533 -10.20 7.94 -28.05
CA TYR A 533 -8.76 8.01 -28.30
C TYR A 533 -8.33 9.47 -28.42
N VAL A 534 -7.25 9.83 -27.72
CA VAL A 534 -6.65 11.16 -27.77
C VAL A 534 -5.21 11.04 -28.19
N GLY A 535 -4.83 11.61 -29.34
CA GLY A 535 -3.45 11.52 -29.83
C GLY A 535 -3.22 12.22 -31.17
N ASP A 536 -1.95 12.28 -31.59
CA ASP A 536 -1.53 12.97 -32.82
C ASP A 536 -1.93 12.20 -34.10
N ARG A 537 -2.20 10.89 -33.98
CA ARG A 537 -2.68 10.02 -35.05
C ARG A 537 -4.19 9.78 -35.05
N ALA A 538 -4.96 10.68 -34.42
CA ALA A 538 -6.42 10.58 -34.32
C ALA A 538 -7.12 10.26 -35.65
N ALA A 539 -6.71 10.92 -36.75
CA ALA A 539 -7.29 10.68 -38.07
C ALA A 539 -6.99 9.27 -38.61
N ALA A 540 -5.76 8.78 -38.48
CA ALA A 540 -5.36 7.46 -38.94
C ALA A 540 -6.03 6.34 -38.13
N VAL A 541 -6.14 6.53 -36.81
CA VAL A 541 -6.86 5.63 -35.89
C VAL A 541 -8.34 5.58 -36.24
N GLN A 542 -8.97 6.73 -36.53
CA GLN A 542 -10.36 6.77 -36.98
C GLN A 542 -10.57 6.06 -38.33
N GLU A 543 -9.62 6.19 -39.26
CA GLU A 543 -9.66 5.49 -40.54
C GLU A 543 -9.51 3.97 -40.35
N ALA A 544 -8.58 3.53 -39.50
CA ALA A 544 -8.38 2.12 -39.17
C ALA A 544 -9.64 1.49 -38.55
N HIS A 545 -10.31 2.23 -37.65
CA HIS A 545 -11.56 1.81 -37.03
C HIS A 545 -12.70 1.68 -38.05
N ARG A 546 -12.87 2.67 -38.94
CA ARG A 546 -13.86 2.60 -40.03
C ARG A 546 -13.60 1.46 -41.01
N ALA A 547 -12.33 1.13 -41.22
CA ALA A 547 -11.92 0.00 -42.04
C ALA A 547 -12.04 -1.37 -41.32
N GLY A 548 -12.42 -1.36 -40.04
CA GLY A 548 -12.56 -2.57 -39.21
C GLY A 548 -11.24 -3.24 -38.83
N ARG A 549 -10.10 -2.54 -38.97
CA ARG A 549 -8.77 -3.08 -38.65
C ARG A 549 -8.54 -3.24 -37.15
N CYS A 550 -9.30 -2.53 -36.32
CA CYS A 550 -9.16 -2.54 -34.86
C CYS A 550 -9.98 -3.66 -34.19
N PHE A 551 -10.81 -4.41 -34.92
CA PHE A 551 -11.77 -5.33 -34.29
C PHE A 551 -11.18 -6.73 -34.13
N GLN A 552 -11.00 -7.16 -32.88
CA GLN A 552 -10.66 -8.53 -32.50
C GLN A 552 -11.86 -9.18 -31.79
N GLY A 553 -13.02 -9.23 -32.46
CA GLY A 553 -14.28 -9.70 -31.88
C GLY A 553 -15.45 -8.79 -32.19
N GLU A 554 -16.22 -8.42 -31.18
CA GLU A 554 -17.34 -7.49 -31.34
C GLU A 554 -16.85 -6.06 -31.66
N PRO A 555 -17.57 -5.31 -32.51
CA PRO A 555 -17.22 -3.92 -32.79
C PRO A 555 -17.43 -3.04 -31.55
N PHE A 556 -16.66 -1.96 -31.45
CA PHE A 556 -16.78 -0.96 -30.39
C PHE A 556 -16.95 0.44 -30.97
N GLY A 557 -17.55 1.35 -30.20
CA GLY A 557 -17.68 2.75 -30.56
C GLY A 557 -16.36 3.48 -30.37
N LEU A 558 -15.90 4.23 -31.38
CA LEU A 558 -14.69 5.04 -31.28
C LEU A 558 -14.97 6.50 -31.61
N ARG A 559 -14.51 7.39 -30.73
CA ARG A 559 -14.39 8.82 -31.00
C ARG A 559 -12.95 9.24 -30.78
N VAL A 560 -12.50 10.17 -31.60
CA VAL A 560 -11.11 10.61 -31.58
C VAL A 560 -11.04 12.10 -31.29
N LEU A 561 -10.02 12.51 -30.54
CA LEU A 561 -9.65 13.90 -30.31
C LEU A 561 -8.17 14.05 -30.67
N GLU A 562 -7.86 15.06 -31.48
CA GLU A 562 -6.47 15.34 -31.86
C GLU A 562 -5.74 16.01 -30.70
N SER A 563 -4.50 15.60 -30.45
CA SER A 563 -3.65 16.27 -29.47
C SER A 563 -3.22 17.65 -29.98
N PRO A 564 -2.93 18.60 -29.08
CA PRO A 564 -2.34 19.88 -29.48
C PRO A 564 -1.03 19.65 -30.26
N ALA A 565 -0.85 20.35 -31.38
CA ALA A 565 0.41 20.34 -32.14
C ALA A 565 1.50 21.07 -31.36
N SER A 566 2.16 20.34 -30.45
CA SER A 566 3.11 20.91 -29.50
C SER A 566 4.49 20.25 -29.53
N CYS A 567 4.80 19.48 -30.56
CA CYS A 567 6.18 19.04 -30.81
C CYS A 567 6.92 20.10 -31.64
N TRP A 568 8.16 20.42 -31.28
CA TRP A 568 8.99 21.33 -32.06
C TRP A 568 9.10 20.85 -33.54
N PRO A 569 9.00 21.75 -34.54
CA PRO A 569 9.00 23.23 -34.44
C PRO A 569 7.61 23.85 -34.25
N ALA A 570 6.54 23.05 -34.21
CA ALA A 570 5.22 23.58 -33.91
C ALA A 570 5.19 24.05 -32.45
N ARG A 571 4.75 25.28 -32.22
CA ARG A 571 4.55 25.83 -30.89
C ARG A 571 3.05 26.05 -30.69
N PRO A 572 2.44 25.52 -29.62
CA PRO A 572 1.06 25.82 -29.34
C PRO A 572 0.94 27.33 -29.08
N ALA A 573 -0.18 27.93 -29.51
CA ALA A 573 -0.44 29.35 -29.27
C ALA A 573 -0.59 29.67 -27.77
N ALA A 574 -0.85 28.64 -26.96
CA ALA A 574 -1.09 28.70 -25.53
C ALA A 574 -0.01 27.92 -24.76
N SER A 575 0.08 28.13 -23.45
CA SER A 575 0.93 27.37 -22.54
C SER A 575 0.53 25.88 -22.45
N PHE A 576 1.37 25.05 -21.82
CA PHE A 576 1.03 23.66 -21.52
C PHE A 576 -0.31 23.54 -20.78
N ALA A 577 -0.50 24.32 -19.71
CA ALA A 577 -1.72 24.29 -18.90
C ALA A 577 -2.98 24.69 -19.69
N GLU A 578 -2.88 25.72 -20.53
CA GLU A 578 -3.99 26.13 -21.40
C GLU A 578 -4.28 25.08 -22.48
N SER A 579 -3.25 24.46 -23.06
CA SER A 579 -3.40 23.40 -24.06
C SER A 579 -4.04 22.15 -23.45
N LEU A 580 -3.66 21.79 -22.22
CA LEU A 580 -4.28 20.72 -21.45
C LEU A 580 -5.75 21.05 -21.12
N ALA A 581 -6.05 22.29 -20.73
CA ALA A 581 -7.43 22.72 -20.44
C ALA A 581 -8.32 22.60 -21.68
N VAL A 582 -7.85 23.01 -22.86
CA VAL A 582 -8.57 22.83 -24.13
C VAL A 582 -8.80 21.36 -24.43
N LEU A 583 -7.80 20.50 -24.19
CA LEU A 583 -7.92 19.06 -24.40
C LEU A 583 -8.98 18.44 -23.46
N LEU A 584 -9.00 18.85 -22.19
CA LEU A 584 -10.00 18.43 -21.20
C LEU A 584 -11.41 18.91 -21.57
N GLU A 585 -11.56 20.16 -22.03
CA GLU A 585 -12.84 20.66 -22.55
C GLU A 585 -13.33 19.85 -23.76
N GLY A 586 -12.41 19.42 -24.63
CA GLY A 586 -12.70 18.52 -25.74
C GLY A 586 -13.26 17.18 -25.27
N VAL A 587 -12.60 16.55 -24.29
CA VAL A 587 -13.07 15.28 -23.69
C VAL A 587 -14.41 15.46 -22.97
N ASP A 588 -14.60 16.55 -22.22
CA ASP A 588 -15.87 16.90 -21.59
C ASP A 588 -16.99 17.00 -22.64
N GLY A 589 -16.71 17.64 -23.77
CA GLY A 589 -17.63 17.76 -24.90
C GLY A 589 -18.03 16.40 -25.45
N LEU A 590 -17.07 15.49 -25.64
CA LEU A 590 -17.34 14.12 -26.06
C LEU A 590 -18.19 13.38 -25.02
N HIS A 591 -17.86 13.45 -23.73
CA HIS A 591 -18.63 12.80 -22.68
C HIS A 591 -20.09 13.29 -22.63
N ARG A 592 -20.31 14.61 -22.77
CA ARG A 592 -21.67 15.20 -22.80
C ARG A 592 -22.50 14.75 -24.00
N GLN A 593 -21.86 14.57 -25.17
CA GLN A 593 -22.55 14.04 -26.35
C GLN A 593 -22.97 12.60 -26.15
N ARG A 594 -22.07 11.78 -25.59
CA ARG A 594 -22.33 10.38 -25.24
C ARG A 594 -21.29 9.93 -24.20
N PRO A 595 -21.70 9.32 -23.08
CA PRO A 595 -20.76 8.73 -22.13
C PRO A 595 -19.87 7.68 -22.80
N PHE A 596 -18.63 7.55 -22.34
CA PHE A 596 -17.68 6.52 -22.77
C PHE A 596 -17.18 5.75 -21.56
N ALA A 597 -16.69 4.53 -21.78
CA ALA A 597 -16.18 3.66 -20.73
C ALA A 597 -14.65 3.64 -20.67
N VAL A 598 -13.98 3.95 -21.79
CA VAL A 598 -12.51 3.86 -21.91
C VAL A 598 -11.93 5.13 -22.54
N LEU A 599 -10.87 5.65 -21.94
CA LEU A 599 -9.98 6.66 -22.52
C LEU A 599 -8.62 6.03 -22.88
N LEU A 600 -8.19 6.21 -24.12
CA LEU A 600 -6.85 5.86 -24.61
C LEU A 600 -6.08 7.15 -24.89
N ALA A 601 -4.99 7.41 -24.17
CA ALA A 601 -4.21 8.64 -24.30
C ALA A 601 -2.80 8.38 -24.87
N ASP A 602 -2.55 8.98 -26.02
CA ASP A 602 -1.33 8.93 -26.84
C ASP A 602 -0.95 10.36 -27.27
N CYS A 603 -0.95 11.29 -26.29
CA CYS A 603 -0.78 12.72 -26.48
C CYS A 603 0.45 13.28 -25.77
N GLY A 604 1.51 12.47 -25.74
CA GLY A 604 2.81 12.79 -25.16
C GLY A 604 2.75 13.34 -23.73
N ALA A 605 3.36 14.49 -23.47
CA ALA A 605 3.48 15.07 -22.13
C ALA A 605 2.13 15.42 -21.47
N TYR A 606 1.03 15.48 -22.26
CA TYR A 606 -0.32 15.67 -21.75
C TYR A 606 -0.98 14.37 -21.27
N ARG A 607 -0.44 13.19 -21.64
CA ARG A 607 -1.12 11.90 -21.48
C ARG A 607 -1.49 11.61 -20.02
N LEU A 608 -0.57 11.81 -19.08
CA LEU A 608 -0.80 11.46 -17.67
C LEU A 608 -1.75 12.44 -16.97
N PRO A 609 -1.51 13.77 -17.04
CA PRO A 609 -2.46 14.74 -16.48
C PRO A 609 -3.88 14.61 -17.07
N LEU A 610 -3.97 14.30 -18.38
CA LEU A 610 -5.24 14.04 -19.04
C LEU A 610 -5.93 12.79 -18.48
N LEU A 611 -5.23 11.66 -18.47
CA LEU A 611 -5.80 10.38 -18.02
C LEU A 611 -6.38 10.50 -16.62
N ARG A 612 -5.61 11.06 -15.69
CA ARG A 612 -6.05 11.23 -14.31
C ARG A 612 -7.28 12.11 -14.22
N ALA A 613 -7.24 13.29 -14.83
CA ALA A 613 -8.35 14.23 -14.72
C ALA A 613 -9.66 13.62 -15.25
N VAL A 614 -9.58 12.85 -16.33
CA VAL A 614 -10.73 12.14 -16.91
C VAL A 614 -11.16 10.96 -16.03
N HIS A 615 -10.23 10.16 -15.52
CA HIS A 615 -10.52 9.05 -14.61
C HIS A 615 -11.19 9.54 -13.32
N GLN A 616 -10.65 10.57 -12.66
CA GLN A 616 -11.23 11.13 -11.44
C GLN A 616 -12.60 11.77 -11.66
N ARG A 617 -12.82 12.40 -12.82
CA ARG A 617 -14.08 13.08 -13.12
C ARG A 617 -15.21 12.12 -13.51
N TYR A 618 -14.88 11.03 -14.21
CA TYR A 618 -15.88 10.17 -14.85
C TYR A 618 -15.88 8.72 -14.38
N GLY A 619 -14.86 8.27 -13.64
CA GLY A 619 -14.72 6.87 -13.20
C GLY A 619 -14.51 5.89 -14.35
N VAL A 620 -13.96 6.35 -15.47
CA VAL A 620 -13.73 5.54 -16.68
C VAL A 620 -12.36 4.86 -16.62
N ALA A 621 -12.22 3.71 -17.28
CA ALA A 621 -10.91 3.09 -17.48
C ALA A 621 -10.04 4.01 -18.34
N ALA A 622 -8.78 4.18 -17.94
CA ALA A 622 -7.89 5.15 -18.55
C ALA A 622 -6.53 4.49 -18.80
N LEU A 623 -6.13 4.41 -20.07
CA LEU A 623 -4.90 3.72 -20.50
C LEU A 623 -3.99 4.65 -21.30
N SER A 624 -2.70 4.65 -20.97
CA SER A 624 -1.67 5.26 -21.80
C SER A 624 -0.48 4.33 -21.96
N SER A 625 0.08 4.32 -23.18
CA SER A 625 1.30 3.60 -23.54
C SER A 625 2.41 4.61 -23.80
N GLY A 626 3.65 4.29 -23.42
CA GLY A 626 4.85 5.02 -23.82
C GLY A 626 5.23 4.69 -25.26
N ARG A 627 4.63 3.63 -25.84
CA ARG A 627 4.64 3.33 -27.26
C ARG A 627 3.37 3.88 -27.92
N PRO A 628 3.38 4.16 -29.24
CA PRO A 628 2.20 4.69 -29.92
C PRO A 628 1.05 3.69 -29.87
N LEU A 629 -0.01 4.00 -29.10
CA LEU A 629 -1.25 3.19 -29.04
C LEU A 629 -1.90 3.08 -30.41
N SER A 630 -1.66 4.04 -31.30
CA SER A 630 -2.10 3.97 -32.69
C SER A 630 -1.70 2.66 -33.37
N SER A 631 -0.52 2.11 -33.03
CA SER A 631 -0.02 0.87 -33.62
C SER A 631 -0.88 -0.33 -33.22
N TRP A 632 -1.38 -0.36 -31.99
CA TRP A 632 -2.30 -1.40 -31.51
C TRP A 632 -3.66 -1.28 -32.20
N LEU A 633 -4.09 -0.06 -32.51
CA LEU A 633 -5.31 0.23 -33.25
C LEU A 633 -5.15 0.09 -34.78
N GLY A 634 -4.03 -0.48 -35.28
CA GLY A 634 -3.85 -0.77 -36.70
C GLY A 634 -3.68 0.48 -37.60
N ALA A 635 -3.12 1.55 -37.03
CA ALA A 635 -2.86 2.84 -37.69
C ALA A 635 -1.36 3.14 -37.89
#